data_AF-A0A8J4PRP7-F1
#
_entry.id   AF-A0A8J4PRP7-F1
#
_cell.length_a   1.000
_cell.length_b   1.000
_cell.length_c   1.000
_cell.angle_alpha   90.00
_cell.angle_beta   90.00
_cell.angle_gamma   90.00
#
_symmetry.space_group_name_H-M   'P 1'
#
loop_
_entity.id
_entity.type
_entity.pdbx_description
1 polymer ?
#
loop_
_entity_poly.entity_id
_entity_poly.type
_entity_poly.pdbx_seq_one_letter_code
_entity_poly.pdbx_strand_id
1 'polypeptide(L)'
;MGSSSTRNILFFLILLFFNCFVTSEALGILNLNLPVGDILNSLVSINKCGEIKDVIPLLDNGFLFGKDTNCNYTNSSPYSKKAPYVVFGNYGAKNTIKNFLNIKATLDFGGQVLINNQYTLQLQCNSDAIDCFKSEMLNVTGDVYSGTNSKLSIGSFYLYKGSSINSDKRLTINSDLMYSEGILNFNSDSIFNTPVELNGGSVNFNSGNCNLNSNVNAKNNSIISSKSNVLSKILNLYNSKYNNNGGEIKSDQLNLNDNTCAFQSNGGNIQATTITNNGQMNLVDTNTKYTGLKVNADSKIQIQGGTFNNQGIDQDLDLVGELSMTGTSSILNHKTISLGQMLNLKDGDCSLNSNSITSKSSSKIISNNQSFKSTSKVFQAQEKSLLDCTNSNVNFEASDNLLLKDQSQFQFKAKSLFNMNGLVNLKDSSIISLDSSDMVHSNQHIQISDSSQLNVASNSNILISSGLNIFNGGIFNLNLNSNGQIKNNTLVALNDNSTFSVSNASKLSISESSNIQIKNLSKFNINDKSIVNLDQTVISVDKQGSFNSQASKLVFTGNSEAHVNGEFKLTSTTMESDGTKIIVSGSMSLADGSNVKLHNGKLTINDNGKLDLVGSTFTNNNEILSSGEWNIDETSYFANNGIITCDKNSKITSTNAGDDKFVLNHGMWSMNDNSASLKKFENYGSLRTVNSQLQFKDLTVYKNSELKITTSNIQLENDLIHQGKIHGSGNINGNVIANSDAILGDTDSPSLLRIKGNMVHSIDTEFNVYISGNATEGVDYSKFIIESDYSISDSGSSVGSMESNLGVGKFLQADSGSKSSNNNSTKDVNLYIKDKNVSGTIVFANSTKFNTGNIEFKFKIKVYDPNTKQYVPIQDDCKYKLQRNVNSLGVVISPFNSCEVPIVESPSTVGAHTGGDFNGGVNGIGGNGAASSNPSPTTQAQLVAHFKKSYIGLALGCVGGVIGFAIIVGVLIWKNRNIKNFIKLKRESFFTRMNSSNSSLSSYSV
;
A
#
# COMPACT_ATOMS: atom_id res chain seq x y z
N MET A 1 37.25 -94.01 -61.25
CA MET A 1 38.55 -94.67 -61.54
C MET A 1 39.49 -94.20 -60.46
N GLY A 2 39.67 -94.94 -59.35
CA GLY A 2 40.81 -95.87 -59.13
C GLY A 2 42.09 -95.04 -58.91
N SER A 3 42.91 -95.18 -57.87
CA SER A 3 43.11 -96.15 -56.78
C SER A 3 44.15 -95.55 -55.80
N SER A 4 44.08 -95.98 -54.52
CA SER A 4 45.16 -96.37 -53.58
C SER A 4 46.61 -95.88 -53.83
N SER A 5 47.52 -95.64 -52.87
CA SER A 5 47.62 -95.82 -51.42
C SER A 5 49.14 -95.81 -51.14
N THR A 6 49.58 -95.00 -50.18
CA THR A 6 50.67 -95.24 -49.20
C THR A 6 51.91 -96.07 -49.57
N ARG A 7 53.10 -95.45 -49.43
CA ARG A 7 54.24 -95.88 -48.56
C ARG A 7 55.48 -95.01 -48.84
N ASN A 8 56.22 -94.64 -47.78
CA ASN A 8 57.61 -94.12 -47.75
C ASN A 8 57.86 -92.70 -47.15
N ILE A 9 57.30 -92.39 -45.98
CA ILE A 9 57.92 -91.37 -45.09
C ILE A 9 57.89 -91.92 -43.64
N LEU A 10 58.63 -93.00 -43.41
CA LEU A 10 58.84 -93.59 -42.07
C LEU A 10 60.29 -94.04 -41.91
N PHE A 11 61.25 -93.23 -42.36
CA PHE A 11 62.68 -93.55 -42.20
C PHE A 11 63.62 -92.36 -41.95
N PHE A 12 63.11 -91.13 -41.78
CA PHE A 12 63.96 -89.93 -41.66
C PHE A 12 63.88 -89.17 -40.32
N LEU A 13 63.16 -89.70 -39.32
CA LEU A 13 62.88 -88.99 -38.07
C LEU A 13 63.45 -89.65 -36.79
N ILE A 14 64.41 -90.57 -36.91
CA ILE A 14 65.03 -91.27 -35.76
C ILE A 14 66.48 -90.81 -35.47
N LEU A 15 66.99 -89.77 -36.12
CA LEU A 15 68.44 -89.44 -36.06
C LEU A 15 68.80 -87.98 -35.74
N LEU A 16 67.98 -87.24 -35.00
CA LEU A 16 68.34 -85.90 -34.47
C LEU A 16 68.02 -85.77 -32.98
N PHE A 17 68.51 -86.73 -32.19
CA PHE A 17 68.85 -86.56 -30.78
C PHE A 17 70.39 -86.57 -30.70
N PHE A 18 71.05 -85.41 -30.56
CA PHE A 18 72.31 -85.21 -29.82
C PHE A 18 72.84 -83.76 -29.98
N ASN A 19 72.89 -83.02 -28.87
CA ASN A 19 73.75 -81.87 -28.52
C ASN A 19 73.97 -80.70 -29.51
N CYS A 20 73.54 -79.49 -29.15
CA CYS A 20 74.46 -78.43 -28.66
C CYS A 20 73.74 -77.12 -28.27
N PHE A 21 74.30 -76.47 -27.25
CA PHE A 21 74.04 -75.11 -26.77
C PHE A 21 74.52 -74.02 -27.77
N VAL A 22 74.03 -72.79 -27.55
CA VAL A 22 74.67 -71.46 -27.74
C VAL A 22 73.88 -70.46 -28.63
N THR A 23 73.32 -69.47 -27.91
CA THR A 23 73.06 -68.01 -28.11
C THR A 23 72.93 -67.29 -29.47
N SER A 24 72.12 -66.22 -29.38
CA SER A 24 72.25 -64.83 -29.88
C SER A 24 71.77 -64.41 -31.28
N GLU A 25 70.77 -63.50 -31.22
CA GLU A 25 70.66 -62.18 -31.89
C GLU A 25 70.41 -62.02 -33.41
N ALA A 26 69.40 -61.15 -33.64
CA ALA A 26 69.30 -60.07 -34.64
C ALA A 26 68.77 -60.35 -36.07
N LEU A 27 67.54 -59.85 -36.27
CA LEU A 27 67.05 -58.95 -37.34
C LEU A 27 67.40 -59.19 -38.81
N GLY A 28 66.36 -59.18 -39.67
CA GLY A 28 66.45 -58.54 -40.99
C GLY A 28 65.64 -59.14 -42.14
N ILE A 29 64.36 -58.77 -42.21
CA ILE A 29 63.59 -58.39 -43.42
C ILE A 29 64.01 -59.01 -44.78
N LEU A 30 63.15 -59.84 -45.38
CA LEU A 30 62.91 -59.80 -46.82
C LEU A 30 61.44 -60.11 -47.16
N ASN A 31 60.90 -59.24 -48.02
CA ASN A 31 59.51 -59.10 -48.42
C ASN A 31 59.32 -59.78 -49.78
N LEU A 32 58.37 -60.72 -49.93
CA LEU A 32 57.85 -61.17 -51.23
C LEU A 32 56.37 -61.55 -51.12
N ASN A 33 55.64 -61.10 -52.12
CA ASN A 33 54.19 -60.89 -52.20
C ASN A 33 53.47 -62.10 -52.85
N LEU A 34 52.21 -62.34 -52.44
CA LEU A 34 51.14 -63.20 -53.03
C LEU A 34 51.05 -64.68 -52.56
N PRO A 35 49.86 -65.31 -52.59
CA PRO A 35 48.65 -65.00 -51.83
C PRO A 35 48.13 -66.28 -51.11
N VAL A 36 48.22 -66.35 -49.78
CA VAL A 36 47.78 -67.55 -49.02
C VAL A 36 46.45 -67.26 -48.32
N GLY A 37 45.39 -67.24 -49.13
CA GLY A 37 44.01 -67.09 -48.67
C GLY A 37 43.42 -68.34 -47.99
N ASP A 38 44.06 -69.52 -48.08
CA ASP A 38 43.39 -70.78 -47.67
C ASP A 38 44.25 -71.76 -46.84
N ILE A 39 45.40 -71.35 -46.28
CA ILE A 39 46.27 -72.24 -45.44
C ILE A 39 46.60 -71.62 -44.04
N LEU A 40 45.92 -70.53 -43.66
CA LEU A 40 46.03 -69.95 -42.30
C LEU A 40 44.85 -70.29 -41.37
N ASN A 41 43.92 -71.15 -41.80
CA ASN A 41 42.80 -71.62 -40.99
C ASN A 41 43.02 -73.00 -40.31
N SER A 42 44.22 -73.59 -40.36
CA SER A 42 44.45 -74.92 -39.75
C SER A 42 45.75 -75.09 -38.95
N LEU A 43 46.41 -74.00 -38.54
CA LEU A 43 47.54 -74.04 -37.60
C LEU A 43 47.29 -73.10 -36.42
N VAL A 44 46.25 -73.39 -35.64
CA VAL A 44 46.18 -72.98 -34.24
C VAL A 44 46.58 -74.18 -33.40
N SER A 45 47.74 -74.03 -32.76
CA SER A 45 48.17 -74.71 -31.54
C SER A 45 47.08 -75.49 -30.81
N ILE A 46 47.33 -76.79 -30.63
CA ILE A 46 46.62 -77.67 -29.69
C ILE A 46 46.82 -77.11 -28.28
N ASN A 47 45.94 -76.21 -27.86
CA ASN A 47 45.71 -75.85 -26.46
C ASN A 47 44.80 -76.95 -25.88
N LYS A 48 45.38 -78.07 -25.44
CA LYS A 48 44.67 -79.02 -24.57
C LYS A 48 44.50 -78.38 -23.19
N CYS A 49 43.48 -77.55 -23.05
CA CYS A 49 43.03 -77.05 -21.76
C CYS A 49 42.28 -78.17 -21.03
N GLY A 50 42.67 -78.49 -19.79
CA GLY A 50 42.05 -79.54 -18.99
C GLY A 50 40.75 -79.12 -18.30
N GLU A 51 39.91 -80.09 -17.94
CA GLU A 51 38.89 -79.91 -16.90
C GLU A 51 39.58 -79.52 -15.59
N ILE A 52 38.87 -78.83 -14.67
CA ILE A 52 39.35 -78.48 -13.32
C ILE A 52 39.56 -79.77 -12.50
N LYS A 53 40.64 -80.51 -12.77
CA LYS A 53 41.01 -81.75 -12.07
C LYS A 53 42.42 -81.68 -11.48
N ASP A 54 43.31 -80.88 -12.08
CA ASP A 54 44.69 -80.73 -11.62
C ASP A 54 44.83 -79.50 -10.73
N VAL A 55 44.96 -79.74 -9.42
CA VAL A 55 45.12 -78.69 -8.41
C VAL A 55 46.55 -78.75 -7.85
N ILE A 56 47.30 -77.66 -7.92
CA ILE A 56 48.62 -77.57 -7.29
C ILE A 56 48.43 -77.07 -5.85
N PRO A 57 48.72 -77.88 -4.81
CA PRO A 57 48.74 -77.38 -3.44
C PRO A 57 49.86 -76.36 -3.27
N LEU A 58 49.54 -75.21 -2.67
CA LEU A 58 50.51 -74.25 -2.15
C LEU A 58 50.97 -74.71 -0.77
N LEU A 59 52.19 -74.32 -0.37
CA LEU A 59 52.85 -74.76 0.86
C LEU A 59 52.09 -74.42 2.16
N ASP A 60 51.10 -73.50 2.10
CA ASP A 60 50.34 -72.99 3.26
C ASP A 60 48.82 -73.22 3.17
N ASN A 61 48.38 -74.45 2.84
CA ASN A 61 46.96 -74.85 2.74
C ASN A 61 46.13 -74.15 1.62
N GLY A 62 46.76 -73.42 0.72
CA GLY A 62 46.11 -72.83 -0.46
C GLY A 62 46.17 -73.73 -1.70
N PHE A 63 45.38 -73.42 -2.72
CA PHE A 63 45.49 -74.05 -4.05
C PHE A 63 45.73 -73.01 -5.13
N LEU A 64 46.67 -73.28 -6.03
CA LEU A 64 46.93 -72.47 -7.22
C LEU A 64 46.38 -73.18 -8.46
N PHE A 65 45.49 -72.51 -9.18
CA PHE A 65 44.99 -72.92 -10.48
C PHE A 65 45.61 -72.05 -11.58
N GLY A 66 46.10 -72.68 -12.65
CA GLY A 66 46.56 -71.98 -13.85
C GLY A 66 48.00 -71.46 -13.82
N LYS A 67 48.99 -72.37 -13.79
CA LYS A 67 50.41 -72.02 -13.97
C LYS A 67 50.75 -71.69 -15.44
N ASP A 68 50.00 -72.26 -16.39
CA ASP A 68 50.21 -72.05 -17.83
C ASP A 68 49.44 -70.82 -18.32
N THR A 69 50.17 -69.89 -18.93
CA THR A 69 49.68 -68.54 -19.26
C THR A 69 48.72 -68.47 -20.46
N ASN A 70 48.29 -69.60 -21.04
CA ASN A 70 47.49 -69.67 -22.28
C ASN A 70 46.28 -70.65 -22.23
N CYS A 71 45.79 -71.06 -21.05
CA CYS A 71 44.76 -72.10 -20.94
C CYS A 71 43.37 -71.57 -20.50
N ASN A 72 42.32 -72.01 -21.20
CA ASN A 72 40.91 -71.77 -20.85
C ASN A 72 40.35 -72.93 -20.03
N TYR A 73 40.15 -72.73 -18.73
CA TYR A 73 39.61 -73.76 -17.84
C TYR A 73 38.08 -73.80 -17.93
N THR A 74 37.48 -74.98 -18.06
CA THR A 74 36.01 -75.14 -18.10
C THR A 74 35.56 -76.20 -17.09
N ASN A 75 34.49 -75.95 -16.32
CA ASN A 75 33.78 -77.03 -15.61
C ASN A 75 32.54 -77.46 -16.41
N SER A 76 32.45 -78.75 -16.73
CA SER A 76 31.32 -79.36 -17.44
C SER A 76 30.27 -79.94 -16.48
N SER A 77 30.66 -80.21 -15.22
CA SER A 77 29.83 -80.76 -14.14
C SER A 77 30.03 -79.98 -12.84
N PRO A 78 29.09 -80.06 -11.86
CA PRO A 78 29.26 -79.46 -10.54
C PRO A 78 30.57 -79.91 -9.89
N TYR A 79 31.33 -78.96 -9.34
CA TYR A 79 32.59 -79.21 -8.64
C TYR A 79 32.55 -78.51 -7.28
N SER A 80 32.75 -79.28 -6.21
CA SER A 80 32.85 -78.74 -4.84
C SER A 80 34.14 -79.22 -4.20
N LYS A 81 34.95 -78.29 -3.69
CA LYS A 81 36.18 -78.59 -2.96
C LYS A 81 36.41 -77.55 -1.88
N LYS A 82 36.28 -77.95 -0.63
CA LYS A 82 36.58 -77.10 0.52
C LYS A 82 38.07 -76.80 0.58
N ALA A 83 38.43 -75.56 0.34
CA ALA A 83 39.78 -75.05 0.41
C ALA A 83 39.75 -73.70 1.14
N PRO A 84 40.62 -73.47 2.15
CA PRO A 84 40.60 -72.20 2.86
C PRO A 84 41.00 -71.03 1.94
N TYR A 85 41.83 -71.29 0.92
CA TYR A 85 42.28 -70.28 -0.04
C TYR A 85 42.53 -70.88 -1.44
N VAL A 86 42.05 -70.22 -2.49
CA VAL A 86 42.22 -70.62 -3.90
C VAL A 86 42.62 -69.41 -4.72
N VAL A 87 43.69 -69.51 -5.52
CA VAL A 87 44.14 -68.44 -6.43
C VAL A 87 44.06 -68.91 -7.87
N PHE A 88 43.44 -68.10 -8.72
CA PHE A 88 43.47 -68.23 -10.17
C PHE A 88 44.44 -67.19 -10.74
N GLY A 89 45.65 -67.65 -11.05
CA GLY A 89 46.72 -66.87 -11.69
C GLY A 89 48.02 -66.72 -10.90
N ASN A 90 49.09 -66.30 -11.57
CA ASN A 90 50.45 -66.30 -11.01
C ASN A 90 50.77 -64.99 -10.26
N TYR A 91 51.31 -65.10 -9.05
CA TYR A 91 51.77 -63.96 -8.26
C TYR A 91 53.02 -63.36 -8.93
N GLY A 92 52.87 -62.23 -9.64
CA GLY A 92 54.01 -61.42 -10.14
C GLY A 92 54.29 -61.44 -11.66
N ALA A 93 53.49 -62.11 -12.49
CA ALA A 93 53.68 -62.10 -13.94
C ALA A 93 53.02 -60.86 -14.60
N LYS A 94 53.79 -60.08 -15.39
CA LYS A 94 53.33 -58.88 -16.14
C LYS A 94 52.78 -59.19 -17.55
N ASN A 95 52.43 -60.43 -17.86
CA ASN A 95 51.96 -60.80 -19.21
C ASN A 95 50.55 -60.24 -19.49
N THR A 96 50.36 -59.73 -20.71
CA THR A 96 49.16 -59.04 -21.24
C THR A 96 48.07 -59.97 -21.79
N ILE A 97 48.26 -61.29 -21.78
CA ILE A 97 47.27 -62.25 -22.30
C ILE A 97 46.26 -62.58 -21.18
N LYS A 98 44.98 -62.23 -21.37
CA LYS A 98 43.88 -62.59 -20.46
C LYS A 98 43.45 -64.03 -20.70
N ASN A 99 43.48 -64.86 -19.66
CA ASN A 99 42.99 -66.24 -19.67
C ASN A 99 41.52 -66.29 -19.22
N PHE A 100 40.73 -67.27 -19.69
CA PHE A 100 39.32 -67.40 -19.31
C PHE A 100 39.09 -68.61 -18.38
N LEU A 101 38.34 -68.39 -17.30
CA LEU A 101 37.77 -69.45 -16.47
C LEU A 101 36.27 -69.55 -16.76
N ASN A 102 35.88 -70.50 -17.61
CA ASN A 102 34.52 -70.76 -18.03
C ASN A 102 33.78 -71.66 -17.03
N ILE A 103 32.80 -71.11 -16.33
CA ILE A 103 31.97 -71.84 -15.38
C ILE A 103 30.64 -72.19 -16.06
N LYS A 104 30.46 -73.45 -16.50
CA LYS A 104 29.20 -73.95 -17.09
C LYS A 104 28.32 -74.73 -16.10
N ALA A 105 28.84 -75.08 -14.93
CA ALA A 105 28.11 -75.75 -13.83
C ALA A 105 28.52 -75.16 -12.46
N THR A 106 27.90 -75.57 -11.36
CA THR A 106 28.25 -75.06 -10.01
C THR A 106 29.71 -75.28 -9.65
N LEU A 107 30.38 -74.22 -9.20
CA LEU A 107 31.74 -74.24 -8.67
C LEU A 107 31.75 -73.77 -7.21
N ASP A 108 32.05 -74.65 -6.26
CA ASP A 108 31.96 -74.38 -4.82
C ASP A 108 33.30 -74.65 -4.10
N PHE A 109 33.93 -73.60 -3.58
CA PHE A 109 35.23 -73.73 -2.91
C PHE A 109 35.17 -73.68 -1.38
N GLY A 110 34.02 -73.33 -0.79
CA GLY A 110 33.84 -73.26 0.66
C GLY A 110 34.85 -72.40 1.46
N GLY A 111 35.70 -71.60 0.81
CA GLY A 111 36.68 -70.70 1.44
C GLY A 111 36.99 -69.52 0.53
N GLN A 112 38.16 -68.88 0.66
CA GLN A 112 38.47 -67.64 -0.07
C GLN A 112 38.99 -67.92 -1.50
N VAL A 113 38.55 -67.13 -2.48
CA VAL A 113 38.99 -67.25 -3.87
C VAL A 113 39.54 -65.91 -4.38
N LEU A 114 40.73 -65.91 -5.00
CA LEU A 114 41.34 -64.77 -5.66
C LEU A 114 41.39 -64.98 -7.18
N ILE A 115 40.77 -64.09 -7.95
CA ILE A 115 40.86 -64.02 -9.41
C ILE A 115 41.87 -62.92 -9.76
N ASN A 116 43.05 -63.31 -10.25
CA ASN A 116 44.10 -62.33 -10.57
C ASN A 116 43.78 -61.53 -11.86
N ASN A 117 44.46 -60.39 -12.06
CA ASN A 117 44.31 -59.48 -13.20
C ASN A 117 44.55 -60.09 -14.58
N GLN A 118 45.15 -61.28 -14.61
CA GLN A 118 45.40 -62.07 -15.82
C GLN A 118 44.20 -62.95 -16.23
N TYR A 119 43.13 -62.98 -15.43
CA TYR A 119 42.01 -63.89 -15.63
C TYR A 119 40.67 -63.17 -15.77
N THR A 120 39.82 -63.71 -16.64
CA THR A 120 38.41 -63.38 -16.77
C THR A 120 37.57 -64.58 -16.33
N LEU A 121 36.80 -64.42 -15.26
CA LEU A 121 35.82 -65.39 -14.78
C LEU A 121 34.55 -65.31 -15.64
N GLN A 122 34.36 -66.25 -16.56
CA GLN A 122 33.21 -66.27 -17.47
C GLN A 122 32.11 -67.22 -16.97
N LEU A 123 30.96 -66.68 -16.59
CA LEU A 123 29.81 -67.42 -16.04
C LEU A 123 28.83 -67.82 -17.16
N GLN A 124 28.56 -69.13 -17.28
CA GLN A 124 27.83 -69.79 -18.36
C GLN A 124 26.83 -70.87 -17.88
N CYS A 125 26.40 -70.86 -16.61
CA CYS A 125 25.57 -71.95 -16.07
C CYS A 125 24.10 -71.94 -16.53
N ASN A 126 23.68 -70.86 -17.21
CA ASN A 126 22.36 -70.74 -17.85
C ASN A 126 21.17 -71.10 -16.96
N SER A 127 21.21 -70.70 -15.68
CA SER A 127 20.15 -70.97 -14.71
C SER A 127 20.20 -69.96 -13.57
N ASP A 128 19.06 -69.36 -13.25
CA ASP A 128 18.90 -68.49 -12.07
C ASP A 128 18.69 -69.30 -10.77
N ALA A 129 18.34 -70.59 -10.90
CA ALA A 129 18.04 -71.47 -9.76
C ALA A 129 19.31 -72.09 -9.15
N ILE A 130 20.39 -72.17 -9.93
CA ILE A 130 21.61 -72.87 -9.56
C ILE A 130 22.73 -71.84 -9.35
N ASP A 131 23.40 -71.94 -8.20
CA ASP A 131 24.58 -71.13 -7.94
C ASP A 131 25.69 -71.55 -8.92
N CYS A 132 26.08 -70.64 -9.81
CA CYS A 132 27.26 -70.81 -10.66
C CYS A 132 28.53 -70.91 -9.83
N PHE A 133 28.62 -70.10 -8.78
CA PHE A 133 29.82 -69.98 -7.98
C PHE A 133 29.49 -69.79 -6.51
N LYS A 134 30.19 -70.52 -5.63
CA LYS A 134 30.12 -70.43 -4.18
C LYS A 134 31.50 -70.29 -3.55
N SER A 135 31.64 -69.35 -2.63
CA SER A 135 32.85 -69.17 -1.82
C SER A 135 32.56 -68.41 -0.53
N GLU A 136 33.43 -68.49 0.48
CA GLU A 136 33.34 -67.61 1.65
C GLU A 136 33.76 -66.19 1.30
N MET A 137 34.73 -66.04 0.39
CA MET A 137 35.19 -64.74 -0.10
C MET A 137 35.55 -64.83 -1.57
N LEU A 138 35.29 -63.79 -2.35
CA LEU A 138 35.76 -63.66 -3.73
C LEU A 138 36.47 -62.32 -3.90
N ASN A 139 37.78 -62.37 -4.10
CA ASN A 139 38.66 -61.25 -4.37
C ASN A 139 38.94 -61.21 -5.88
N VAL A 140 38.64 -60.12 -6.56
CA VAL A 140 38.81 -60.01 -8.02
C VAL A 140 39.71 -58.82 -8.34
N THR A 141 40.87 -59.10 -8.92
CA THR A 141 41.76 -58.09 -9.53
C THR A 141 41.73 -58.15 -11.07
N GLY A 142 41.04 -59.14 -11.66
CA GLY A 142 40.81 -59.32 -13.11
C GLY A 142 39.40 -58.95 -13.56
N ASP A 143 38.77 -59.77 -14.41
CA ASP A 143 37.41 -59.49 -14.88
C ASP A 143 36.44 -60.62 -14.52
N VAL A 144 35.17 -60.30 -14.35
CA VAL A 144 34.06 -61.26 -14.31
C VAL A 144 33.13 -60.93 -15.46
N TYR A 145 32.76 -61.93 -16.26
CA TYR A 145 31.85 -61.78 -17.38
C TYR A 145 30.69 -62.78 -17.26
N SER A 146 29.45 -62.29 -17.28
CA SER A 146 28.24 -63.13 -17.27
C SER A 146 27.52 -63.04 -18.62
N GLY A 147 27.75 -64.05 -19.47
CA GLY A 147 27.10 -64.16 -20.79
C GLY A 147 25.76 -64.92 -20.76
N THR A 148 25.41 -65.52 -19.62
CA THR A 148 24.14 -66.26 -19.41
C THR A 148 23.54 -65.89 -18.05
N ASN A 149 22.30 -66.30 -17.81
CA ASN A 149 21.67 -66.21 -16.50
C ASN A 149 22.51 -66.95 -15.46
N SER A 150 23.04 -66.22 -14.47
CA SER A 150 24.03 -66.72 -13.53
C SER A 150 23.77 -66.22 -12.11
N LYS A 151 24.08 -67.07 -11.12
CA LYS A 151 23.95 -66.75 -9.70
C LYS A 151 25.27 -66.95 -8.95
N LEU A 152 25.71 -65.95 -8.21
CA LEU A 152 26.87 -65.98 -7.32
C LEU A 152 26.39 -66.01 -5.86
N SER A 153 26.86 -66.96 -5.06
CA SER A 153 26.56 -67.05 -3.62
C SER A 153 27.86 -67.02 -2.83
N ILE A 154 28.30 -65.84 -2.42
CA ILE A 154 29.65 -65.55 -1.90
C ILE A 154 29.54 -64.88 -0.53
N GLY A 155 30.26 -65.31 0.51
CA GLY A 155 30.22 -64.62 1.81
C GLY A 155 30.59 -63.13 1.71
N SER A 156 31.80 -62.80 1.25
CA SER A 156 32.23 -61.41 0.98
C SER A 156 32.82 -61.24 -0.43
N PHE A 157 32.37 -60.23 -1.17
CA PHE A 157 32.82 -59.95 -2.54
C PHE A 157 33.68 -58.68 -2.59
N TYR A 158 34.91 -58.76 -3.09
CA TYR A 158 35.82 -57.62 -3.27
C TYR A 158 36.23 -57.47 -4.74
N LEU A 159 35.92 -56.33 -5.36
CA LEU A 159 36.37 -55.94 -6.69
C LEU A 159 37.42 -54.84 -6.57
N TYR A 160 38.68 -55.12 -6.89
CA TYR A 160 39.78 -54.15 -6.70
C TYR A 160 39.89 -53.14 -7.85
N LYS A 161 40.59 -52.03 -7.63
CA LYS A 161 40.81 -51.03 -8.67
C LYS A 161 41.41 -51.63 -9.95
N GLY A 162 40.82 -51.32 -11.10
CA GLY A 162 41.24 -51.82 -12.41
C GLY A 162 40.59 -53.14 -12.85
N SER A 163 39.80 -53.78 -11.98
CA SER A 163 38.99 -54.96 -12.31
C SER A 163 37.59 -54.57 -12.80
N SER A 164 36.90 -55.48 -13.49
CA SER A 164 35.53 -55.23 -13.95
C SER A 164 34.59 -56.42 -13.81
N ILE A 165 33.30 -56.15 -13.64
CA ILE A 165 32.22 -57.13 -13.84
C ILE A 165 31.39 -56.65 -15.02
N ASN A 166 31.18 -57.51 -16.01
CA ASN A 166 30.34 -57.22 -17.17
C ASN A 166 29.26 -58.30 -17.29
N SER A 167 27.99 -57.93 -17.43
CA SER A 167 26.89 -58.88 -17.52
C SER A 167 25.93 -58.50 -18.64
N ASP A 168 25.77 -59.41 -19.61
CA ASP A 168 24.85 -59.26 -20.75
C ASP A 168 23.52 -60.01 -20.54
N LYS A 169 23.49 -60.87 -19.53
CA LYS A 169 22.34 -61.66 -19.07
C LYS A 169 22.24 -61.61 -17.56
N ARG A 170 21.09 -62.03 -17.02
CA ARG A 170 20.74 -61.80 -15.63
C ARG A 170 21.80 -62.30 -14.67
N LEU A 171 22.27 -61.42 -13.78
CA LEU A 171 23.22 -61.77 -12.74
C LEU A 171 22.58 -61.57 -11.38
N THR A 172 22.50 -62.65 -10.58
CA THR A 172 22.09 -62.58 -9.18
C THR A 172 23.33 -62.71 -8.29
N ILE A 173 23.60 -61.74 -7.44
CA ILE A 173 24.68 -61.81 -6.44
C ILE A 173 24.03 -61.88 -5.05
N ASN A 174 24.37 -62.93 -4.31
CA ASN A 174 24.03 -63.15 -2.93
C ASN A 174 25.33 -63.16 -2.11
N SER A 175 25.44 -62.26 -1.14
CA SER A 175 26.63 -61.96 -0.37
C SER A 175 26.30 -61.12 0.84
N ASP A 176 27.10 -61.23 1.90
CA ASP A 176 26.96 -60.40 3.09
C ASP A 176 27.37 -58.95 2.79
N LEU A 177 28.35 -58.76 1.90
CA LEU A 177 28.87 -57.45 1.51
C LEU A 177 29.56 -57.53 0.14
N MET A 178 29.25 -56.59 -0.75
CA MET A 178 29.99 -56.35 -1.98
C MET A 178 30.75 -55.04 -1.89
N TYR A 179 32.08 -55.09 -1.83
CA TYR A 179 32.97 -53.94 -1.88
C TYR A 179 33.61 -53.82 -3.27
N SER A 180 33.56 -52.63 -3.88
CA SER A 180 34.07 -52.42 -5.24
C SER A 180 34.78 -51.09 -5.45
N GLU A 181 36.03 -51.18 -5.87
CA GLU A 181 36.86 -50.10 -6.43
C GLU A 181 36.99 -50.21 -7.97
N GLY A 182 36.39 -51.24 -8.57
CA GLY A 182 36.41 -51.53 -10.00
C GLY A 182 35.21 -50.98 -10.78
N ILE A 183 34.97 -51.54 -11.97
CA ILE A 183 33.86 -51.16 -12.87
C ILE A 183 32.81 -52.27 -12.90
N LEU A 184 31.56 -51.95 -12.59
CA LEU A 184 30.43 -52.86 -12.68
C LEU A 184 29.51 -52.45 -13.85
N ASN A 185 29.45 -53.23 -14.92
CA ASN A 185 28.62 -52.96 -16.09
C ASN A 185 27.53 -54.03 -16.24
N PHE A 186 26.27 -53.62 -16.19
CA PHE A 186 25.11 -54.50 -16.32
C PHE A 186 24.25 -54.06 -17.50
N ASN A 187 24.18 -54.91 -18.53
CA ASN A 187 23.38 -54.74 -19.74
C ASN A 187 22.07 -55.57 -19.67
N SER A 188 21.68 -56.08 -18.50
CA SER A 188 20.44 -56.82 -18.31
C SER A 188 19.98 -56.78 -16.84
N ASP A 189 18.78 -57.31 -16.57
CA ASP A 189 18.21 -57.40 -15.22
C ASP A 189 19.23 -58.01 -14.24
N SER A 190 19.56 -57.29 -13.17
CA SER A 190 20.54 -57.76 -12.19
C SER A 190 19.98 -57.62 -10.78
N ILE A 191 20.23 -58.61 -9.93
CA ILE A 191 19.70 -58.66 -8.57
C ILE A 191 20.86 -58.74 -7.59
N PHE A 192 20.91 -57.78 -6.66
CA PHE A 192 21.86 -57.76 -5.56
C PHE A 192 21.04 -57.86 -4.28
N ASN A 193 21.15 -58.99 -3.59
CA ASN A 193 20.52 -59.17 -2.28
C ASN A 193 21.47 -58.74 -1.14
N THR A 194 22.40 -57.83 -1.44
CA THR A 194 23.65 -57.63 -0.69
C THR A 194 23.96 -56.15 -0.59
N PRO A 195 24.34 -55.61 0.57
CA PRO A 195 24.87 -54.25 0.63
C PRO A 195 26.02 -54.05 -0.36
N VAL A 196 26.00 -52.95 -1.11
CA VAL A 196 27.04 -52.61 -2.10
C VAL A 196 27.79 -51.36 -1.62
N GLU A 197 29.10 -51.48 -1.43
CA GLU A 197 29.99 -50.36 -1.14
C GLU A 197 30.88 -50.08 -2.36
N LEU A 198 30.71 -48.91 -2.95
CA LEU A 198 31.57 -48.42 -4.03
C LEU A 198 32.59 -47.44 -3.45
N ASN A 199 33.88 -47.66 -3.72
CA ASN A 199 34.95 -46.79 -3.24
C ASN A 199 35.86 -46.40 -4.41
N GLY A 200 35.59 -45.27 -5.06
CA GLY A 200 36.25 -44.84 -6.29
C GLY A 200 35.97 -45.70 -7.53
N GLY A 201 35.03 -46.65 -7.42
CA GLY A 201 34.57 -47.51 -8.51
C GLY A 201 33.45 -46.86 -9.35
N SER A 202 33.06 -47.53 -10.44
CA SER A 202 31.91 -47.09 -11.23
C SER A 202 30.91 -48.22 -11.47
N VAL A 203 29.63 -47.88 -11.57
CA VAL A 203 28.55 -48.82 -11.86
C VAL A 203 27.70 -48.26 -12.98
N ASN A 204 27.52 -49.03 -14.05
CA ASN A 204 26.73 -48.67 -15.22
C ASN A 204 25.61 -49.69 -15.43
N PHE A 205 24.36 -49.25 -15.26
CA PHE A 205 23.15 -50.01 -15.56
C PHE A 205 22.63 -49.59 -16.95
N ASN A 206 23.10 -50.25 -17.99
CA ASN A 206 22.85 -49.87 -19.38
C ASN A 206 21.48 -50.33 -19.90
N SER A 207 20.96 -51.46 -19.41
CA SER A 207 19.64 -52.01 -19.77
C SER A 207 19.13 -52.97 -18.69
N GLY A 208 17.80 -53.07 -18.55
CA GLY A 208 17.14 -54.00 -17.63
C GLY A 208 16.94 -53.47 -16.19
N ASN A 209 16.00 -54.04 -15.45
CA ASN A 209 15.71 -53.65 -14.08
C ASN A 209 16.85 -54.10 -13.14
N CYS A 210 17.49 -53.15 -12.45
CA CYS A 210 18.42 -53.46 -11.37
C CYS A 210 17.68 -53.43 -10.03
N ASN A 211 17.60 -54.59 -9.38
CA ASN A 211 17.04 -54.70 -8.04
C ASN A 211 18.15 -54.85 -6.99
N LEU A 212 18.46 -53.75 -6.31
CA LEU A 212 19.34 -53.71 -5.14
C LEU A 212 18.44 -53.83 -3.91
N ASN A 213 18.15 -55.05 -3.46
CA ASN A 213 17.29 -55.29 -2.29
C ASN A 213 17.95 -54.86 -0.95
N SER A 214 18.93 -53.96 -0.98
CA SER A 214 19.87 -53.64 0.08
C SER A 214 20.31 -52.16 0.01
N ASN A 215 21.28 -51.80 0.85
CA ASN A 215 21.87 -50.46 0.88
C ASN A 215 23.01 -50.34 -0.15
N VAL A 216 23.09 -49.21 -0.84
CA VAL A 216 24.21 -48.82 -1.70
C VAL A 216 24.93 -47.62 -1.10
N ASN A 217 26.21 -47.76 -0.81
CA ASN A 217 27.08 -46.71 -0.30
C ASN A 217 28.16 -46.37 -1.34
N ALA A 218 28.05 -45.24 -2.02
CA ALA A 218 29.06 -44.77 -2.96
C ALA A 218 29.97 -43.72 -2.31
N LYS A 219 31.29 -43.94 -2.33
CA LYS A 219 32.32 -43.11 -1.67
C LYS A 219 33.43 -42.74 -2.67
N ASN A 220 34.17 -41.65 -2.37
CA ASN A 220 35.45 -41.30 -3.00
C ASN A 220 35.42 -41.19 -4.54
N ASN A 221 34.59 -40.32 -5.09
CA ASN A 221 34.39 -40.08 -6.52
C ASN A 221 33.81 -41.28 -7.28
N SER A 222 33.03 -42.13 -6.62
CA SER A 222 32.33 -43.21 -7.31
C SER A 222 31.28 -42.65 -8.28
N ILE A 223 31.06 -43.33 -9.40
CA ILE A 223 30.08 -42.93 -10.42
C ILE A 223 29.04 -44.03 -10.59
N ILE A 224 27.77 -43.74 -10.36
CA ILE A 224 26.66 -44.62 -10.72
C ILE A 224 25.95 -44.00 -11.92
N SER A 225 25.90 -44.71 -13.06
CA SER A 225 25.10 -44.32 -14.21
C SER A 225 24.00 -45.34 -14.45
N SER A 226 22.77 -44.87 -14.67
CA SER A 226 21.65 -45.74 -15.02
C SER A 226 20.89 -45.21 -16.23
N LYS A 227 20.57 -46.10 -17.16
CA LYS A 227 19.55 -45.92 -18.20
C LYS A 227 18.28 -46.72 -17.92
N SER A 228 18.24 -47.41 -16.77
CA SER A 228 17.22 -48.40 -16.45
C SER A 228 16.67 -48.21 -15.04
N ASN A 229 15.67 -49.01 -14.66
CA ASN A 229 15.05 -48.88 -13.35
C ASN A 229 16.00 -49.39 -12.25
N VAL A 230 16.21 -48.57 -11.21
CA VAL A 230 17.03 -48.90 -10.05
C VAL A 230 16.12 -48.92 -8.81
N LEU A 231 15.95 -50.10 -8.24
CA LEU A 231 15.25 -50.29 -6.96
C LEU A 231 16.33 -50.43 -5.88
N SER A 232 16.37 -49.55 -4.88
CA SER A 232 17.32 -49.64 -3.76
C SER A 232 16.66 -49.36 -2.42
N LYS A 233 17.00 -50.07 -1.35
CA LYS A 233 16.45 -49.71 -0.03
C LYS A 233 16.98 -48.35 0.43
N ILE A 234 18.30 -48.19 0.47
CA ILE A 234 18.97 -46.93 0.81
C ILE A 234 20.07 -46.66 -0.21
N LEU A 235 20.12 -45.44 -0.77
CA LEU A 235 21.18 -44.98 -1.65
C LEU A 235 21.93 -43.81 -0.99
N ASN A 236 23.15 -44.06 -0.51
CA ASN A 236 24.02 -43.08 0.10
C ASN A 236 25.15 -42.68 -0.86
N LEU A 237 25.28 -41.39 -1.18
CA LEU A 237 26.40 -40.84 -1.94
C LEU A 237 27.27 -39.96 -1.01
N TYR A 238 28.56 -40.27 -0.93
CA TYR A 238 29.59 -39.53 -0.22
C TYR A 238 30.66 -39.10 -1.23
N ASN A 239 30.74 -37.81 -1.54
CA ASN A 239 31.61 -37.26 -2.59
C ASN A 239 31.55 -38.11 -3.89
N SER A 240 30.36 -38.38 -4.40
CA SER A 240 30.12 -39.31 -5.51
C SER A 240 29.06 -38.77 -6.47
N LYS A 241 29.03 -39.31 -7.70
CA LYS A 241 28.12 -38.86 -8.76
C LYS A 241 27.09 -39.94 -9.10
N TYR A 242 25.84 -39.54 -9.29
CA TYR A 242 24.79 -40.39 -9.82
C TYR A 242 24.18 -39.75 -11.07
N ASN A 243 24.15 -40.47 -12.19
CA ASN A 243 23.65 -40.00 -13.48
C ASN A 243 22.52 -40.93 -13.97
N ASN A 244 21.26 -40.48 -13.88
CA ASN A 244 20.11 -41.14 -14.48
C ASN A 244 19.84 -40.58 -15.88
N ASN A 245 19.70 -41.44 -16.88
CA ASN A 245 19.35 -41.07 -18.25
C ASN A 245 18.10 -41.87 -18.69
N GLY A 246 16.95 -41.59 -18.07
CA GLY A 246 15.65 -42.13 -18.48
C GLY A 246 15.07 -43.29 -17.66
N GLY A 247 15.78 -43.81 -16.65
CA GLY A 247 15.30 -44.91 -15.80
C GLY A 247 14.40 -44.46 -14.64
N GLU A 248 13.60 -45.37 -14.06
CA GLU A 248 12.89 -45.14 -12.80
C GLU A 248 13.77 -45.47 -11.59
N ILE A 249 13.95 -44.54 -10.66
CA ILE A 249 14.63 -44.79 -9.39
C ILE A 249 13.57 -44.91 -8.30
N LYS A 250 13.49 -46.07 -7.64
CA LYS A 250 12.71 -46.22 -6.41
C LYS A 250 13.65 -46.48 -5.23
N SER A 251 13.58 -45.63 -4.21
CA SER A 251 14.33 -45.88 -2.97
C SER A 251 13.58 -45.46 -1.72
N ASP A 252 13.75 -46.17 -0.61
CA ASP A 252 13.19 -45.69 0.65
C ASP A 252 13.93 -44.42 1.12
N GLN A 253 15.26 -44.40 0.99
CA GLN A 253 16.09 -43.27 1.39
C GLN A 253 17.17 -42.94 0.37
N LEU A 254 17.23 -41.68 -0.07
CA LEU A 254 18.30 -41.13 -0.90
C LEU A 254 19.07 -40.07 -0.11
N ASN A 255 20.32 -40.35 0.24
CA ASN A 255 21.16 -39.44 1.03
C ASN A 255 22.36 -38.95 0.19
N LEU A 256 22.45 -37.65 -0.01
CA LEU A 256 23.60 -36.96 -0.59
C LEU A 256 24.35 -36.31 0.57
N ASN A 257 25.45 -36.92 1.05
CA ASN A 257 26.03 -36.57 2.35
C ASN A 257 27.09 -35.46 2.30
N ASP A 258 27.52 -35.04 1.12
CA ASP A 258 28.61 -34.06 0.91
C ASP A 258 28.23 -33.06 -0.19
N ASN A 259 28.68 -31.81 -0.06
CA ASN A 259 28.48 -30.71 -1.01
C ASN A 259 29.06 -31.01 -2.40
N THR A 260 30.02 -31.94 -2.48
CA THR A 260 30.64 -32.42 -3.73
C THR A 260 29.82 -33.49 -4.45
N CYS A 261 28.79 -34.06 -3.81
CA CYS A 261 27.89 -35.02 -4.46
C CYS A 261 27.08 -34.34 -5.56
N ALA A 262 27.03 -34.97 -6.73
CA ALA A 262 26.20 -34.52 -7.85
C ALA A 262 25.23 -35.62 -8.23
N PHE A 263 23.93 -35.34 -8.12
CA PHE A 263 22.87 -36.20 -8.63
C PHE A 263 22.27 -35.53 -9.87
N GLN A 264 22.39 -36.15 -11.03
CA GLN A 264 21.81 -35.67 -12.27
C GLN A 264 20.78 -36.68 -12.79
N SER A 265 19.59 -36.22 -13.17
CA SER A 265 18.59 -37.03 -13.87
C SER A 265 18.10 -36.31 -15.10
N ASN A 266 18.31 -36.89 -16.29
CA ASN A 266 17.78 -36.40 -17.56
C ASN A 266 16.67 -37.36 -18.02
N GLY A 267 15.42 -37.05 -17.67
CA GLY A 267 14.27 -37.93 -17.86
C GLY A 267 14.17 -39.05 -16.81
N GLY A 268 13.04 -39.77 -16.84
CA GLY A 268 12.72 -40.86 -15.91
C GLY A 268 11.85 -40.43 -14.71
N ASN A 269 11.49 -41.40 -13.87
CA ASN A 269 10.70 -41.17 -12.67
C ASN A 269 11.57 -41.37 -11.42
N ILE A 270 11.53 -40.45 -10.47
CA ILE A 270 12.19 -40.64 -9.17
C ILE A 270 11.12 -40.74 -8.09
N GLN A 271 11.12 -41.85 -7.37
CA GLN A 271 10.27 -42.12 -6.21
C GLN A 271 11.16 -42.39 -5.00
N ALA A 272 11.16 -41.46 -4.05
CA ALA A 272 11.86 -41.66 -2.78
C ALA A 272 10.99 -41.34 -1.58
N THR A 273 11.04 -42.18 -0.55
CA THR A 273 10.29 -41.93 0.70
C THR A 273 10.93 -40.78 1.48
N THR A 274 12.25 -40.74 1.56
CA THR A 274 13.01 -39.65 2.19
C THR A 274 14.23 -39.26 1.36
N ILE A 275 14.44 -37.95 1.15
CA ILE A 275 15.67 -37.40 0.58
C ILE A 275 16.36 -36.54 1.64
N THR A 276 17.62 -36.84 1.93
CA THR A 276 18.52 -35.94 2.68
C THR A 276 19.56 -35.40 1.72
N ASN A 277 19.48 -34.11 1.37
CA ASN A 277 20.46 -33.49 0.48
C ASN A 277 21.40 -32.58 1.26
N ASN A 278 22.71 -32.82 1.17
CA ASN A 278 23.84 -31.92 1.49
C ASN A 278 24.60 -31.47 0.22
N GLY A 279 24.22 -31.96 -0.96
CA GLY A 279 24.93 -31.78 -2.24
C GLY A 279 24.14 -31.03 -3.31
N GLN A 280 24.56 -31.22 -4.56
CA GLN A 280 23.89 -30.67 -5.75
C GLN A 280 23.02 -31.74 -6.42
N MET A 281 21.74 -31.44 -6.61
CA MET A 281 20.79 -32.29 -7.33
C MET A 281 20.23 -31.50 -8.52
N ASN A 282 20.34 -32.04 -9.74
CA ASN A 282 19.83 -31.45 -10.97
C ASN A 282 18.89 -32.44 -11.66
N LEU A 283 17.62 -32.07 -11.80
CA LEU A 283 16.54 -32.91 -12.30
C LEU A 283 15.96 -32.24 -13.57
N VAL A 284 16.13 -32.84 -14.73
CA VAL A 284 15.69 -32.28 -16.02
C VAL A 284 14.65 -33.21 -16.67
N ASP A 285 13.50 -32.67 -17.07
CA ASP A 285 12.38 -33.36 -17.72
C ASP A 285 11.92 -34.62 -16.97
N THR A 286 11.89 -34.56 -15.64
CA THR A 286 11.57 -35.69 -14.77
C THR A 286 10.23 -35.51 -14.09
N ASN A 287 9.42 -36.58 -14.08
CA ASN A 287 8.26 -36.65 -13.20
C ASN A 287 8.73 -37.23 -11.87
N THR A 288 8.63 -36.43 -10.82
CA THR A 288 9.20 -36.77 -9.53
C THR A 288 8.12 -36.76 -8.46
N LYS A 289 8.06 -37.83 -7.68
CA LYS A 289 7.10 -37.99 -6.59
C LYS A 289 7.84 -38.34 -5.31
N TYR A 290 7.75 -37.46 -4.32
CA TYR A 290 8.41 -37.61 -3.02
C TYR A 290 7.38 -37.55 -1.90
N THR A 291 7.65 -38.25 -0.78
CA THR A 291 6.81 -38.15 0.43
C THR A 291 7.50 -37.48 1.60
N GLY A 292 8.83 -37.35 1.57
CA GLY A 292 9.62 -36.66 2.58
C GLY A 292 10.89 -36.08 1.96
N LEU A 293 11.04 -34.76 1.98
CA LEU A 293 12.23 -34.07 1.48
C LEU A 293 12.82 -33.23 2.60
N LYS A 294 14.12 -33.39 2.83
CA LYS A 294 14.91 -32.53 3.71
C LYS A 294 16.08 -31.95 2.92
N VAL A 295 16.10 -30.63 2.77
CA VAL A 295 17.17 -29.91 2.07
C VAL A 295 18.00 -29.17 3.12
N ASN A 296 19.20 -29.66 3.40
CA ASN A 296 20.06 -29.07 4.42
C ASN A 296 20.72 -27.78 3.90
N ALA A 297 21.40 -27.07 4.80
CA ALA A 297 22.19 -25.89 4.46
C ALA A 297 23.21 -26.23 3.36
N ASP A 298 23.53 -25.25 2.51
CA ASP A 298 24.49 -25.33 1.40
C ASP A 298 24.10 -26.26 0.23
N SER A 299 22.93 -26.90 0.31
CA SER A 299 22.43 -27.78 -0.75
C SER A 299 21.71 -27.00 -1.82
N LYS A 300 21.81 -27.48 -3.06
CA LYS A 300 21.10 -26.91 -4.21
C LYS A 300 20.33 -28.00 -4.93
N ILE A 301 19.03 -27.82 -5.07
CA ILE A 301 18.16 -28.65 -5.92
C ILE A 301 17.70 -27.78 -7.09
N GLN A 302 18.03 -28.18 -8.32
CA GLN A 302 17.54 -27.58 -9.55
C GLN A 302 16.63 -28.56 -10.26
N ILE A 303 15.44 -28.10 -10.63
CA ILE A 303 14.43 -28.88 -11.36
C ILE A 303 14.06 -28.07 -12.60
N GLN A 304 14.20 -28.68 -13.78
CA GLN A 304 13.91 -28.06 -15.07
C GLN A 304 12.95 -28.95 -15.87
N GLY A 305 11.73 -28.50 -16.14
CA GLY A 305 10.72 -29.31 -16.83
C GLY A 305 10.09 -30.43 -15.97
N GLY A 306 8.95 -30.96 -16.41
CA GLY A 306 8.25 -32.07 -15.74
C GLY A 306 7.31 -31.66 -14.59
N THR A 307 6.90 -32.64 -13.79
CA THR A 307 6.07 -32.44 -12.59
C THR A 307 6.85 -32.76 -11.32
N PHE A 308 6.80 -31.87 -10.33
CA PHE A 308 7.41 -32.07 -9.01
C PHE A 308 6.32 -32.16 -7.95
N ASN A 309 6.10 -33.35 -7.41
CA ASN A 309 5.03 -33.60 -6.45
C ASN A 309 5.59 -34.12 -5.12
N ASN A 310 5.63 -33.24 -4.11
CA ASN A 310 6.02 -33.61 -2.76
C ASN A 310 4.79 -33.66 -1.84
N GLN A 311 4.47 -34.85 -1.32
CA GLN A 311 3.28 -35.12 -0.53
C GLN A 311 3.68 -35.72 0.82
N GLY A 312 3.91 -34.85 1.80
CA GLY A 312 4.15 -35.23 3.19
C GLY A 312 3.14 -34.54 4.11
N ILE A 313 1.84 -34.84 3.95
CA ILE A 313 0.72 -34.13 4.61
C ILE A 313 0.91 -34.00 6.14
N ASP A 314 1.52 -35.01 6.78
CA ASP A 314 1.80 -35.02 8.23
C ASP A 314 3.26 -34.72 8.59
N GLN A 315 4.08 -34.34 7.61
CA GLN A 315 5.52 -34.06 7.77
C GLN A 315 5.82 -32.58 7.58
N ASP A 316 6.81 -32.08 8.31
CA ASP A 316 7.36 -30.75 8.14
C ASP A 316 8.39 -30.76 7.00
N LEU A 317 8.34 -29.74 6.13
CA LEU A 317 9.34 -29.51 5.09
C LEU A 317 10.25 -28.35 5.51
N ASP A 318 11.53 -28.64 5.73
CA ASP A 318 12.55 -27.63 6.03
C ASP A 318 13.47 -27.47 4.81
N LEU A 319 13.38 -26.32 4.14
CA LEU A 319 14.18 -25.93 2.99
C LEU A 319 15.28 -24.96 3.43
N VAL A 320 16.34 -25.49 4.04
CA VAL A 320 17.46 -24.68 4.52
C VAL A 320 18.36 -24.21 3.36
N GLY A 321 18.46 -25.00 2.28
CA GLY A 321 19.22 -24.67 1.06
C GLY A 321 18.39 -23.98 -0.05
N GLU A 322 18.92 -24.02 -1.29
CA GLU A 322 18.25 -23.49 -2.48
C GLU A 322 17.42 -24.58 -3.19
N LEU A 323 16.14 -24.29 -3.44
CA LEU A 323 15.27 -25.05 -4.34
C LEU A 323 14.91 -24.17 -5.53
N SER A 324 15.38 -24.53 -6.72
CA SER A 324 15.08 -23.83 -7.97
C SER A 324 14.26 -24.74 -8.90
N MET A 325 13.13 -24.22 -9.39
CA MET A 325 12.16 -24.93 -10.22
C MET A 325 11.84 -24.08 -11.44
N THR A 326 12.16 -24.57 -12.65
CA THR A 326 11.98 -23.87 -13.93
C THR A 326 11.16 -24.73 -14.90
N GLY A 327 10.13 -24.21 -15.55
CA GLY A 327 9.37 -25.00 -16.53
C GLY A 327 8.49 -26.10 -15.91
N THR A 328 8.25 -26.08 -14.60
CA THR A 328 7.65 -27.20 -13.86
C THR A 328 6.30 -26.86 -13.26
N SER A 329 5.38 -27.83 -13.28
CA SER A 329 4.20 -27.82 -12.41
C SER A 329 4.55 -28.50 -11.09
N SER A 330 4.51 -27.75 -10.00
CA SER A 330 5.05 -28.14 -8.70
C SER A 330 3.97 -28.11 -7.61
N ILE A 331 3.85 -29.16 -6.82
CA ILE A 331 2.97 -29.23 -5.66
C ILE A 331 3.81 -29.62 -4.44
N LEU A 332 3.82 -28.75 -3.44
CA LEU A 332 4.46 -28.98 -2.14
C LEU A 332 3.35 -29.06 -1.09
N ASN A 333 3.02 -30.27 -0.62
CA ASN A 333 1.95 -30.51 0.33
C ASN A 333 2.48 -31.07 1.65
N HIS A 334 2.56 -30.22 2.68
CA HIS A 334 3.21 -30.54 3.96
C HIS A 334 2.49 -29.92 5.15
N LYS A 335 2.63 -30.51 6.34
CA LYS A 335 2.03 -29.95 7.57
C LYS A 335 2.51 -28.53 7.82
N THR A 336 3.82 -28.31 7.74
CA THR A 336 4.47 -26.99 7.79
C THR A 336 5.56 -26.90 6.71
N ILE A 337 5.83 -25.71 6.20
CA ILE A 337 6.94 -25.44 5.27
C ILE A 337 7.79 -24.31 5.87
N SER A 338 9.07 -24.57 6.13
CA SER A 338 10.04 -23.55 6.55
C SER A 338 11.05 -23.28 5.44
N LEU A 339 11.26 -22.01 5.12
CA LEU A 339 12.20 -21.56 4.09
C LEU A 339 13.38 -20.84 4.75
N GLY A 340 14.59 -21.38 4.59
CA GLY A 340 15.83 -20.86 5.18
C GLY A 340 16.69 -20.04 4.23
N GLN A 341 16.74 -20.38 2.93
CA GLN A 341 17.56 -19.64 1.95
C GLN A 341 16.79 -19.18 0.71
N MET A 342 16.54 -20.04 -0.28
CA MET A 342 15.97 -19.58 -1.54
C MET A 342 15.00 -20.60 -2.15
N LEU A 343 13.82 -20.10 -2.55
CA LEU A 343 12.85 -20.79 -3.39
C LEU A 343 12.71 -20.01 -4.70
N ASN A 344 13.29 -20.50 -5.78
CA ASN A 344 13.31 -19.83 -7.07
C ASN A 344 12.38 -20.53 -8.06
N LEU A 345 11.31 -19.86 -8.49
CA LEU A 345 10.24 -20.37 -9.33
C LEU A 345 10.22 -19.60 -10.66
N LYS A 346 10.34 -20.29 -11.80
CA LYS A 346 10.42 -19.65 -13.12
C LYS A 346 9.65 -20.39 -14.21
N ASP A 347 8.82 -19.70 -14.99
CA ASP A 347 8.07 -20.24 -16.15
C ASP A 347 7.22 -21.51 -15.86
N GLY A 348 6.11 -21.44 -15.12
CA GLY A 348 5.37 -22.64 -14.66
C GLY A 348 4.33 -22.38 -13.56
N ASP A 349 3.87 -23.45 -12.89
CA ASP A 349 2.87 -23.38 -11.82
C ASP A 349 3.42 -23.98 -10.52
N CYS A 350 3.24 -23.32 -9.38
CA CYS A 350 3.66 -23.81 -8.07
C CYS A 350 2.54 -23.66 -7.04
N SER A 351 2.16 -24.76 -6.38
CA SER A 351 1.20 -24.78 -5.29
C SER A 351 1.87 -25.18 -3.98
N LEU A 352 1.87 -24.27 -3.00
CA LEU A 352 2.27 -24.56 -1.62
C LEU A 352 1.02 -24.84 -0.76
N ASN A 353 0.85 -26.09 -0.34
CA ASN A 353 -0.26 -26.53 0.47
C ASN A 353 0.25 -26.89 1.87
N SER A 354 -0.11 -26.09 2.87
CA SER A 354 0.38 -26.32 4.23
C SER A 354 -0.54 -25.76 5.30
N ASN A 355 -0.39 -26.14 6.58
CA ASN A 355 -1.04 -25.37 7.64
C ASN A 355 -0.32 -24.03 7.87
N SER A 356 1.01 -24.02 7.78
CA SER A 356 1.82 -22.82 7.99
C SER A 356 3.07 -22.80 7.11
N ILE A 357 3.31 -21.67 6.47
CA ILE A 357 4.55 -21.40 5.73
C ILE A 357 5.31 -20.30 6.47
N THR A 358 6.59 -20.53 6.78
CA THR A 358 7.45 -19.57 7.48
C THR A 358 8.76 -19.34 6.71
N SER A 359 8.92 -18.13 6.20
CA SER A 359 10.16 -17.62 5.60
C SER A 359 11.02 -16.97 6.69
N LYS A 360 12.20 -17.51 6.97
CA LYS A 360 13.16 -17.04 8.00
C LYS A 360 14.54 -16.80 7.40
N SER A 361 15.46 -16.24 8.18
CA SER A 361 16.90 -16.12 7.86
C SER A 361 17.21 -15.36 6.56
N SER A 362 16.47 -14.28 6.28
CA SER A 362 16.59 -13.50 5.04
C SER A 362 16.37 -14.34 3.77
N SER A 363 15.50 -15.34 3.87
CA SER A 363 15.13 -16.18 2.74
C SER A 363 14.48 -15.40 1.60
N LYS A 364 14.65 -15.89 0.38
CA LYS A 364 14.14 -15.27 -0.85
C LYS A 364 13.23 -16.24 -1.58
N ILE A 365 12.00 -15.82 -1.84
CA ILE A 365 11.11 -16.49 -2.79
C ILE A 365 11.10 -15.63 -4.05
N ILE A 366 11.54 -16.19 -5.17
CA ILE A 366 11.54 -15.51 -6.47
C ILE A 366 10.50 -16.20 -7.35
N SER A 367 9.58 -15.46 -7.93
CA SER A 367 8.53 -15.98 -8.82
C SER A 367 8.48 -15.17 -10.12
N ASN A 368 8.90 -15.77 -11.23
CA ASN A 368 9.00 -15.09 -12.53
C ASN A 368 8.18 -15.82 -13.61
N ASN A 369 7.23 -15.14 -14.24
CA ASN A 369 6.32 -15.69 -15.25
C ASN A 369 5.56 -16.94 -14.74
N GLN A 370 5.02 -16.88 -13.54
CA GLN A 370 4.53 -18.06 -12.82
C GLN A 370 3.15 -17.88 -12.20
N SER A 371 2.39 -18.98 -12.09
CA SER A 371 1.25 -19.06 -11.20
C SER A 371 1.71 -19.61 -9.85
N PHE A 372 1.78 -18.76 -8.83
CA PHE A 372 2.12 -19.15 -7.47
C PHE A 372 0.87 -19.16 -6.61
N LYS A 373 0.45 -20.34 -6.18
CA LYS A 373 -0.68 -20.54 -5.29
C LYS A 373 -0.20 -21.00 -3.92
N SER A 374 -0.74 -20.43 -2.86
CA SER A 374 -0.55 -20.93 -1.51
C SER A 374 -1.88 -21.03 -0.79
N THR A 375 -2.20 -22.23 -0.31
CA THR A 375 -3.42 -22.54 0.44
C THR A 375 -3.18 -22.56 1.95
N SER A 376 -2.05 -22.00 2.41
CA SER A 376 -1.68 -22.06 3.81
C SER A 376 -2.58 -21.25 4.73
N LYS A 377 -2.95 -21.77 5.90
CA LYS A 377 -3.73 -21.00 6.88
C LYS A 377 -2.96 -19.76 7.33
N VAL A 378 -1.67 -19.94 7.59
CA VAL A 378 -0.74 -18.87 7.95
C VAL A 378 0.39 -18.82 6.95
N PHE A 379 0.67 -17.64 6.41
CA PHE A 379 1.91 -17.34 5.71
C PHE A 379 2.67 -16.27 6.49
N GLN A 380 3.89 -16.58 6.93
CA GLN A 380 4.71 -15.67 7.73
C GLN A 380 6.05 -15.41 7.04
N ALA A 381 6.38 -14.14 6.84
CA ALA A 381 7.71 -13.70 6.42
C ALA A 381 8.36 -12.89 7.56
N GLN A 382 9.56 -13.29 7.96
CA GLN A 382 10.31 -12.66 9.04
C GLN A 382 11.81 -12.56 8.70
N GLU A 383 12.58 -11.86 9.54
CA GLU A 383 14.03 -11.73 9.43
C GLU A 383 14.51 -11.22 8.05
N LYS A 384 13.90 -10.14 7.53
CA LYS A 384 14.20 -9.54 6.21
C LYS A 384 13.98 -10.49 5.03
N SER A 385 13.01 -11.40 5.13
CA SER A 385 12.65 -12.27 4.01
C SER A 385 12.09 -11.45 2.85
N LEU A 386 12.33 -11.91 1.62
CA LEU A 386 11.90 -11.25 0.38
C LEU A 386 11.06 -12.20 -0.46
N LEU A 387 9.86 -11.77 -0.85
CA LEU A 387 9.11 -12.34 -1.96
C LEU A 387 9.19 -11.38 -3.14
N ASP A 388 9.85 -11.78 -4.23
CA ASP A 388 10.01 -10.96 -5.45
C ASP A 388 9.30 -11.64 -6.63
N CYS A 389 8.20 -11.03 -7.05
CA CYS A 389 7.30 -11.55 -8.08
C CYS A 389 7.34 -10.63 -9.31
N THR A 390 7.66 -11.18 -10.47
CA THR A 390 7.70 -10.45 -11.75
C THR A 390 6.85 -11.16 -12.79
N ASN A 391 5.86 -10.47 -13.36
CA ASN A 391 4.89 -11.02 -14.31
C ASN A 391 4.25 -12.33 -13.84
N SER A 392 3.87 -12.38 -12.56
CA SER A 392 3.37 -13.60 -11.91
C SER A 392 1.98 -13.42 -11.34
N ASN A 393 1.17 -14.48 -11.36
CA ASN A 393 -0.12 -14.54 -10.68
C ASN A 393 0.06 -15.21 -9.32
N VAL A 394 -0.05 -14.44 -8.24
CA VAL A 394 0.20 -14.86 -6.87
C VAL A 394 -1.13 -14.88 -6.14
N ASN A 395 -1.58 -16.08 -5.77
CA ASN A 395 -2.85 -16.28 -5.08
C ASN A 395 -2.62 -16.91 -3.70
N PHE A 396 -2.84 -16.13 -2.66
CA PHE A 396 -2.94 -16.64 -1.29
C PHE A 396 -4.40 -16.87 -0.94
N GLU A 397 -4.80 -18.14 -1.02
CA GLU A 397 -6.14 -18.61 -0.61
C GLU A 397 -6.24 -18.80 0.91
N ALA A 398 -5.22 -18.36 1.66
CA ALA A 398 -5.15 -18.44 3.10
C ALA A 398 -6.47 -17.98 3.74
N SER A 399 -7.09 -18.88 4.51
CA SER A 399 -8.33 -18.57 5.22
C SER A 399 -8.10 -17.61 6.38
N ASP A 400 -6.87 -17.55 6.92
CA ASP A 400 -6.63 -16.90 8.22
C ASP A 400 -5.69 -15.68 8.09
N ASN A 401 -4.37 -15.83 7.85
CA ASN A 401 -3.44 -14.70 8.01
C ASN A 401 -2.18 -14.71 7.09
N LEU A 402 -1.86 -13.56 6.50
CA LEU A 402 -0.54 -13.18 5.99
C LEU A 402 0.15 -12.22 6.98
N LEU A 403 1.30 -12.61 7.53
CA LEU A 403 2.06 -11.81 8.50
C LEU A 403 3.46 -11.49 7.95
N LEU A 404 3.74 -10.21 7.72
CA LEU A 404 5.09 -9.72 7.43
C LEU A 404 5.62 -8.97 8.65
N LYS A 405 6.80 -9.35 9.13
CA LYS A 405 7.49 -8.67 10.24
C LYS A 405 9.00 -8.62 10.00
N ASP A 406 9.72 -7.95 10.88
CA ASP A 406 11.18 -7.82 10.90
C ASP A 406 11.76 -7.33 9.55
N GLN A 407 11.23 -6.22 9.01
CA GLN A 407 11.67 -5.61 7.75
C GLN A 407 11.55 -6.52 6.51
N SER A 408 10.61 -7.47 6.52
CA SER A 408 10.35 -8.35 5.38
C SER A 408 9.64 -7.60 4.25
N GLN A 409 9.83 -8.06 3.01
CA GLN A 409 9.38 -7.34 1.82
C GLN A 409 8.69 -8.26 0.82
N PHE A 410 7.51 -7.88 0.35
CA PHE A 410 6.88 -8.45 -0.83
C PHE A 410 6.90 -7.41 -1.95
N GLN A 411 7.43 -7.78 -3.11
CA GLN A 411 7.58 -6.92 -4.29
C GLN A 411 6.88 -7.58 -5.48
N PHE A 412 5.98 -6.84 -6.12
CA PHE A 412 5.25 -7.29 -7.31
C PHE A 412 5.52 -6.32 -8.45
N LYS A 413 6.04 -6.85 -9.56
CA LYS A 413 6.53 -6.07 -10.71
C LYS A 413 5.90 -6.58 -12.01
N ALA A 414 5.87 -5.71 -13.02
CA ALA A 414 5.62 -6.04 -14.41
C ALA A 414 4.36 -6.90 -14.65
N LYS A 415 3.17 -6.34 -14.36
CA LYS A 415 1.85 -6.96 -14.53
C LYS A 415 1.61 -8.20 -13.67
N SER A 416 2.24 -8.25 -12.49
CA SER A 416 1.91 -9.29 -11.52
C SER A 416 0.50 -9.05 -10.96
N LEU A 417 -0.21 -10.12 -10.64
CA LEU A 417 -1.49 -10.08 -9.93
C LEU A 417 -1.30 -10.67 -8.54
N PHE A 418 -1.74 -9.95 -7.51
CA PHE A 418 -1.67 -10.37 -6.12
C PHE A 418 -3.07 -10.49 -5.51
N ASN A 419 -3.54 -11.73 -5.34
CA ASN A 419 -4.86 -12.03 -4.78
C ASN A 419 -4.72 -12.51 -3.33
N MET A 420 -5.46 -11.86 -2.41
CA MET A 420 -5.43 -12.12 -0.97
C MET A 420 -6.85 -12.14 -0.39
N ASN A 421 -7.20 -13.22 0.32
CA ASN A 421 -8.50 -13.33 1.00
C ASN A 421 -8.43 -13.28 2.55
N GLY A 422 -7.28 -13.60 3.15
CA GLY A 422 -7.07 -13.60 4.60
C GLY A 422 -6.56 -12.26 5.15
N LEU A 423 -6.48 -12.11 6.48
CA LEU A 423 -5.95 -10.89 7.12
C LEU A 423 -4.53 -10.60 6.63
N VAL A 424 -4.23 -9.36 6.25
CA VAL A 424 -2.86 -8.93 5.94
C VAL A 424 -2.33 -8.09 7.09
N ASN A 425 -1.22 -8.49 7.70
CA ASN A 425 -0.62 -7.81 8.84
C ASN A 425 0.84 -7.45 8.57
N LEU A 426 1.13 -6.16 8.45
CA LEU A 426 2.47 -5.62 8.21
C LEU A 426 2.99 -4.96 9.49
N LYS A 427 4.09 -5.48 10.02
CA LYS A 427 4.74 -5.01 11.25
C LYS A 427 6.23 -4.78 11.05
N ASP A 428 6.82 -4.06 12.01
CA ASP A 428 8.27 -3.89 12.15
C ASP A 428 8.95 -3.41 10.85
N SER A 429 8.41 -2.33 10.26
CA SER A 429 8.90 -1.72 9.01
C SER A 429 8.90 -2.67 7.80
N SER A 430 7.96 -3.60 7.74
CA SER A 430 7.77 -4.46 6.56
C SER A 430 7.10 -3.73 5.41
N ILE A 431 7.30 -4.21 4.18
CA ILE A 431 6.86 -3.51 2.97
C ILE A 431 6.13 -4.47 2.03
N ILE A 432 4.96 -4.07 1.56
CA ILE A 432 4.38 -4.59 0.32
C ILE A 432 4.48 -3.49 -0.75
N SER A 433 5.02 -3.81 -1.91
CA SER A 433 5.18 -2.88 -3.04
C SER A 433 4.59 -3.45 -4.32
N LEU A 434 3.71 -2.69 -4.97
CA LEU A 434 3.16 -2.97 -6.30
C LEU A 434 3.73 -1.96 -7.30
N ASP A 435 4.39 -2.45 -8.34
CA ASP A 435 4.94 -1.66 -9.44
C ASP A 435 4.41 -2.20 -10.77
N SER A 436 3.60 -1.40 -11.46
CA SER A 436 2.88 -1.81 -12.67
C SER A 436 2.13 -3.13 -12.50
N SER A 437 1.51 -3.37 -11.34
CA SER A 437 0.93 -4.65 -10.91
C SER A 437 -0.41 -4.44 -10.21
N ASP A 438 -1.21 -5.50 -10.07
CA ASP A 438 -2.54 -5.41 -9.49
C ASP A 438 -2.63 -6.17 -8.16
N MET A 439 -3.41 -5.64 -7.22
CA MET A 439 -3.76 -6.33 -5.98
C MET A 439 -5.27 -6.33 -5.78
N VAL A 440 -5.81 -7.50 -5.47
CA VAL A 440 -7.21 -7.68 -5.07
C VAL A 440 -7.23 -8.25 -3.66
N HIS A 441 -7.87 -7.52 -2.75
CA HIS A 441 -8.05 -7.94 -1.38
C HIS A 441 -9.51 -7.92 -0.97
N SER A 442 -10.02 -9.11 -0.65
CA SER A 442 -11.41 -9.36 -0.26
C SER A 442 -11.49 -10.00 1.12
N ASN A 443 -12.59 -9.76 1.85
CA ASN A 443 -13.00 -10.39 3.11
C ASN A 443 -12.42 -9.82 4.42
N GLN A 444 -11.12 -9.93 4.67
CA GLN A 444 -10.50 -9.60 5.97
C GLN A 444 -9.77 -8.26 5.97
N HIS A 445 -9.33 -7.76 7.13
CA HIS A 445 -8.69 -6.45 7.21
C HIS A 445 -7.24 -6.44 6.68
N ILE A 446 -6.80 -5.29 6.15
CA ILE A 446 -5.38 -4.95 6.04
C ILE A 446 -4.99 -4.16 7.29
N GLN A 447 -3.92 -4.57 7.96
CA GLN A 447 -3.33 -3.92 9.12
C GLN A 447 -1.90 -3.52 8.80
N ILE A 448 -1.58 -2.23 8.94
CA ILE A 448 -0.26 -1.66 8.68
C ILE A 448 0.20 -0.93 9.93
N SER A 449 1.27 -1.40 10.57
CA SER A 449 1.80 -0.82 11.80
C SER A 449 3.32 -0.72 11.85
N ASP A 450 3.82 0.01 12.84
CA ASP A 450 5.24 0.05 13.23
C ASP A 450 6.14 0.47 12.06
N SER A 451 5.76 1.58 11.40
CA SER A 451 6.41 2.13 10.20
C SER A 451 6.40 1.23 8.96
N SER A 452 5.57 0.17 8.95
CA SER A 452 5.37 -0.67 7.77
C SER A 452 4.61 0.08 6.67
N GLN A 453 4.74 -0.41 5.44
CA GLN A 453 4.27 0.30 4.25
C GLN A 453 3.54 -0.62 3.27
N LEU A 454 2.44 -0.13 2.72
CA LEU A 454 1.83 -0.65 1.50
C LEU A 454 1.93 0.43 0.42
N ASN A 455 2.76 0.18 -0.58
CA ASN A 455 3.07 1.10 -1.67
C ASN A 455 2.47 0.60 -2.99
N VAL A 456 1.68 1.42 -3.66
CA VAL A 456 1.05 1.11 -4.95
C VAL A 456 1.48 2.18 -5.97
N ALA A 457 2.24 1.76 -6.98
CA ALA A 457 2.99 2.65 -7.87
C ALA A 457 2.85 2.30 -9.35
N SER A 458 3.23 3.23 -10.22
CA SER A 458 3.45 3.01 -11.66
C SER A 458 2.26 2.40 -12.40
N ASN A 459 1.09 3.06 -12.36
CA ASN A 459 -0.16 2.55 -12.95
C ASN A 459 -0.68 1.23 -12.35
N SER A 460 -0.19 0.82 -11.17
CA SER A 460 -0.74 -0.31 -10.43
C SER A 460 -2.19 -0.05 -10.00
N ASN A 461 -2.98 -1.11 -9.87
CA ASN A 461 -4.33 -1.04 -9.33
C ASN A 461 -4.42 -1.78 -8.00
N ILE A 462 -5.16 -1.23 -7.05
CA ILE A 462 -5.52 -1.92 -5.81
C ILE A 462 -7.03 -1.85 -5.57
N LEU A 463 -7.64 -3.00 -5.31
CA LEU A 463 -9.02 -3.11 -4.88
C LEU A 463 -9.05 -3.66 -3.45
N ILE A 464 -9.58 -2.85 -2.52
CA ILE A 464 -9.80 -3.22 -1.13
C ILE A 464 -11.32 -3.24 -0.91
N SER A 465 -11.86 -4.42 -0.63
CA SER A 465 -13.28 -4.60 -0.35
C SER A 465 -13.54 -4.98 1.11
N SER A 466 -12.63 -4.56 2.00
CA SER A 466 -12.56 -4.89 3.41
C SER A 466 -11.90 -3.76 4.21
N GLY A 467 -11.94 -3.80 5.56
CA GLY A 467 -11.36 -2.70 6.36
C GLY A 467 -9.84 -2.52 6.20
N LEU A 468 -9.39 -1.26 6.21
CA LEU A 468 -7.98 -0.85 6.16
C LEU A 468 -7.62 -0.11 7.45
N ASN A 469 -6.77 -0.70 8.28
CA ASN A 469 -6.33 -0.15 9.55
C ASN A 469 -4.85 0.21 9.48
N ILE A 470 -4.52 1.48 9.67
CA ILE A 470 -3.16 2.00 9.66
C ILE A 470 -2.91 2.65 11.03
N PHE A 471 -1.92 2.16 11.76
CA PHE A 471 -1.65 2.60 13.13
C PHE A 471 -0.16 2.61 13.44
N ASN A 472 0.25 3.19 14.57
CA ASN A 472 1.64 3.23 15.04
C ASN A 472 2.67 3.64 13.96
N GLY A 473 2.39 4.72 13.23
CA GLY A 473 3.26 5.20 12.16
C GLY A 473 3.24 4.39 10.86
N GLY A 474 2.32 3.44 10.69
CA GLY A 474 2.10 2.73 9.43
C GLY A 474 1.76 3.68 8.27
N ILE A 475 2.04 3.25 7.04
CA ILE A 475 1.92 4.09 5.84
C ILE A 475 1.22 3.33 4.71
N PHE A 476 0.24 3.98 4.08
CA PHE A 476 -0.35 3.53 2.81
C PHE A 476 -0.16 4.61 1.75
N ASN A 477 0.39 4.24 0.59
CA ASN A 477 0.71 5.18 -0.48
C ASN A 477 0.14 4.71 -1.83
N LEU A 478 -0.61 5.58 -2.48
CA LEU A 478 -0.94 5.53 -3.90
C LEU A 478 -0.11 6.60 -4.63
N ASN A 479 0.73 6.21 -5.58
CA ASN A 479 1.57 7.14 -6.32
C ASN A 479 1.75 6.76 -7.80
N LEU A 480 2.37 7.67 -8.56
CA LEU A 480 2.79 7.48 -9.95
C LEU A 480 1.67 6.92 -10.85
N ASN A 481 0.55 7.65 -10.94
CA ASN A 481 -0.63 7.30 -11.74
C ASN A 481 -1.33 5.99 -11.33
N SER A 482 -1.10 5.49 -10.11
CA SER A 482 -1.81 4.32 -9.58
C SER A 482 -3.30 4.58 -9.39
N ASN A 483 -4.11 3.52 -9.38
CA ASN A 483 -5.53 3.59 -9.06
C ASN A 483 -5.85 2.76 -7.81
N GLY A 484 -6.62 3.33 -6.89
CA GLY A 484 -7.14 2.66 -5.71
C GLY A 484 -8.67 2.67 -5.69
N GLN A 485 -9.26 1.56 -5.28
CA GLN A 485 -10.69 1.43 -5.02
C GLN A 485 -10.91 0.83 -3.62
N ILE A 486 -11.71 1.51 -2.80
CA ILE A 486 -12.14 1.06 -1.48
C ILE A 486 -13.67 1.07 -1.46
N LYS A 487 -14.29 -0.09 -1.22
CA LYS A 487 -15.76 -0.24 -1.32
C LYS A 487 -16.33 -1.23 -0.30
N ASN A 488 -17.63 -1.53 -0.37
CA ASN A 488 -18.35 -2.47 0.47
C ASN A 488 -18.36 -2.11 1.98
N ASN A 489 -18.81 -0.91 2.38
CA ASN A 489 -18.88 -0.48 3.78
C ASN A 489 -17.53 -0.56 4.53
N THR A 490 -16.45 -0.20 3.86
CA THR A 490 -15.10 -0.35 4.41
C THR A 490 -14.78 0.75 5.42
N LEU A 491 -14.20 0.38 6.55
CA LEU A 491 -13.57 1.33 7.49
C LEU A 491 -12.09 1.52 7.12
N VAL A 492 -11.71 2.76 6.84
CA VAL A 492 -10.32 3.24 6.75
C VAL A 492 -9.96 3.96 8.05
N ALA A 493 -9.25 3.30 8.95
CA ALA A 493 -8.85 3.87 10.24
C ALA A 493 -7.37 4.26 10.25
N LEU A 494 -7.09 5.54 10.47
CA LEU A 494 -5.75 6.10 10.64
C LEU A 494 -5.57 6.51 12.11
N ASN A 495 -4.66 5.84 12.81
CA ASN A 495 -4.36 6.12 14.21
C ASN A 495 -2.86 6.30 14.47
N ASP A 496 -2.51 6.91 15.60
CA ASP A 496 -1.16 6.94 16.17
C ASP A 496 -0.06 7.33 15.17
N ASN A 497 -0.19 8.53 14.57
CA ASN A 497 0.78 9.12 13.65
C ASN A 497 0.94 8.35 12.32
N SER A 498 -0.09 7.62 11.91
CA SER A 498 -0.14 6.94 10.60
C SER A 498 -0.38 7.90 9.45
N THR A 499 -0.05 7.47 8.22
CA THR A 499 -0.24 8.27 7.02
C THR A 499 -0.92 7.48 5.91
N PHE A 500 -1.94 8.08 5.31
CA PHE A 500 -2.51 7.67 4.04
C PHE A 500 -2.19 8.74 3.00
N SER A 501 -1.61 8.38 1.86
CA SER A 501 -1.27 9.35 0.81
C SER A 501 -1.72 8.93 -0.59
N VAL A 502 -2.19 9.91 -1.37
CA VAL A 502 -2.47 9.80 -2.80
C VAL A 502 -1.69 10.91 -3.50
N SER A 503 -0.83 10.57 -4.45
CA SER A 503 0.09 11.55 -5.07
C SER A 503 0.34 11.25 -6.55
N ASN A 504 1.01 12.19 -7.24
CA ASN A 504 1.48 12.04 -8.61
C ASN A 504 0.40 11.56 -9.60
N ALA A 505 -0.69 12.33 -9.69
CA ALA A 505 -1.84 12.09 -10.55
C ALA A 505 -2.54 10.72 -10.35
N SER A 506 -2.35 10.09 -9.20
CA SER A 506 -3.07 8.88 -8.82
C SER A 506 -4.55 9.16 -8.55
N LYS A 507 -5.36 8.10 -8.65
CA LYS A 507 -6.81 8.16 -8.45
C LYS A 507 -7.23 7.25 -7.31
N LEU A 508 -8.12 7.73 -6.45
CA LEU A 508 -8.73 6.93 -5.40
C LEU A 508 -10.24 7.11 -5.43
N SER A 509 -10.97 6.00 -5.39
CA SER A 509 -12.42 5.99 -5.19
C SER A 509 -12.74 5.30 -3.88
N ILE A 510 -13.49 5.95 -3.01
CA ILE A 510 -14.06 5.37 -1.78
C ILE A 510 -15.57 5.47 -1.90
N SER A 511 -16.28 4.36 -1.81
CA SER A 511 -17.72 4.31 -2.09
C SER A 511 -18.50 3.40 -1.14
N GLU A 512 -19.82 3.35 -1.33
CA GLU A 512 -20.75 2.39 -0.70
C GLU A 512 -20.74 2.46 0.84
N SER A 513 -21.06 3.63 1.42
CA SER A 513 -21.22 3.79 2.88
C SER A 513 -19.94 3.48 3.68
N SER A 514 -18.78 3.68 3.05
CA SER A 514 -17.47 3.54 3.70
C SER A 514 -17.18 4.69 4.67
N ASN A 515 -16.29 4.47 5.63
CA ASN A 515 -15.94 5.42 6.68
C ASN A 515 -14.43 5.66 6.71
N ILE A 516 -14.01 6.93 6.82
CA ILE A 516 -12.62 7.32 7.03
C ILE A 516 -12.51 7.96 8.42
N GLN A 517 -11.66 7.40 9.29
CA GLN A 517 -11.41 7.94 10.62
C GLN A 517 -9.94 8.34 10.75
N ILE A 518 -9.68 9.63 11.00
CA ILE A 518 -8.34 10.18 11.18
C ILE A 518 -8.20 10.63 12.63
N LYS A 519 -7.40 9.91 13.42
CA LYS A 519 -7.25 10.12 14.87
C LYS A 519 -5.81 10.45 15.24
N ASN A 520 -5.62 11.11 16.39
CA ASN A 520 -4.30 11.49 16.89
C ASN A 520 -3.53 12.28 15.82
N LEU A 521 -2.20 12.23 15.77
CA LEU A 521 -1.38 12.96 14.80
C LEU A 521 -1.39 12.37 13.37
N SER A 522 -2.39 11.55 13.03
CA SER A 522 -2.46 10.85 11.73
C SER A 522 -2.90 11.78 10.61
N LYS A 523 -2.55 11.40 9.37
CA LYS A 523 -2.70 12.27 8.19
C LYS A 523 -3.31 11.55 7.00
N PHE A 524 -4.26 12.19 6.33
CA PHE A 524 -4.72 11.82 5.00
C PHE A 524 -4.29 12.91 4.02
N ASN A 525 -3.42 12.58 3.06
CA ASN A 525 -2.79 13.55 2.16
C ASN A 525 -3.13 13.27 0.69
N ILE A 526 -3.48 14.31 -0.08
CA ILE A 526 -3.80 14.22 -1.52
C ILE A 526 -3.01 15.27 -2.29
N ASN A 527 -2.06 14.87 -3.14
CA ASN A 527 -1.09 15.78 -3.76
C ASN A 527 -1.02 15.64 -5.29
N ASP A 528 -0.36 16.60 -5.95
CA ASP A 528 0.14 16.52 -7.33
C ASP A 528 -0.89 16.07 -8.38
N LYS A 529 -2.00 16.82 -8.52
CA LYS A 529 -3.09 16.57 -9.48
C LYS A 529 -3.84 15.25 -9.26
N SER A 530 -3.64 14.60 -8.12
CA SER A 530 -4.39 13.39 -7.77
C SER A 530 -5.87 13.69 -7.62
N ILE A 531 -6.69 12.66 -7.84
CA ILE A 531 -8.15 12.76 -7.80
C ILE A 531 -8.66 11.78 -6.74
N VAL A 532 -9.44 12.28 -5.79
CA VAL A 532 -10.13 11.45 -4.80
C VAL A 532 -11.63 11.66 -4.92
N ASN A 533 -12.34 10.57 -5.18
CA ASN A 533 -13.80 10.53 -5.25
C ASN A 533 -14.34 9.82 -4.01
N LEU A 534 -15.25 10.46 -3.31
CA LEU A 534 -15.87 10.00 -2.08
C LEU A 534 -17.39 9.96 -2.31
N ASP A 535 -17.94 8.77 -2.47
CA ASP A 535 -19.36 8.57 -2.73
C ASP A 535 -20.01 7.87 -1.53
N GLN A 536 -21.10 8.43 -1.00
CA GLN A 536 -21.72 7.93 0.23
C GLN A 536 -20.69 7.68 1.36
N THR A 537 -19.67 8.53 1.51
CA THR A 537 -18.56 8.27 2.44
C THR A 537 -18.60 9.25 3.61
N VAL A 538 -18.34 8.76 4.82
CA VAL A 538 -18.21 9.61 6.01
C VAL A 538 -16.74 9.79 6.38
N ILE A 539 -16.25 11.03 6.42
CA ILE A 539 -14.93 11.37 6.95
C ILE A 539 -15.10 11.92 8.37
N SER A 540 -14.30 11.43 9.31
CA SER A 540 -14.15 12.02 10.63
C SER A 540 -12.68 12.34 10.90
N VAL A 541 -12.40 13.62 11.17
CA VAL A 541 -11.07 14.12 11.55
C VAL A 541 -11.13 14.53 13.01
N ASP A 542 -10.46 13.79 13.88
CA ASP A 542 -10.28 14.13 15.30
C ASP A 542 -9.46 15.42 15.48
N LYS A 543 -9.54 16.04 16.65
CA LYS A 543 -8.86 17.27 17.07
C LYS A 543 -7.38 17.35 16.71
N GLN A 544 -6.65 16.23 16.76
CA GLN A 544 -5.23 16.19 16.41
C GLN A 544 -4.95 15.70 14.99
N GLY A 545 -5.96 15.13 14.32
CA GLY A 545 -5.84 14.58 12.98
C GLY A 545 -5.82 15.68 11.93
N SER A 546 -5.28 15.35 10.75
CA SER A 546 -5.28 16.26 9.61
C SER A 546 -5.71 15.57 8.32
N PHE A 547 -6.52 16.28 7.54
CA PHE A 547 -6.82 16.00 6.16
C PHE A 547 -6.23 17.12 5.30
N ASN A 548 -5.29 16.79 4.42
CA ASN A 548 -4.57 17.76 3.60
C ASN A 548 -4.72 17.43 2.11
N SER A 549 -5.09 18.43 1.32
CA SER A 549 -5.16 18.32 -0.13
C SER A 549 -4.36 19.46 -0.74
N GLN A 550 -3.41 19.14 -1.63
CA GLN A 550 -2.58 20.12 -2.32
C GLN A 550 -2.58 19.89 -3.83
N ALA A 551 -2.87 20.94 -4.61
CA ALA A 551 -2.82 20.91 -6.07
C ALA A 551 -3.60 19.73 -6.69
N SER A 552 -4.74 19.37 -6.10
CA SER A 552 -5.47 18.13 -6.40
C SER A 552 -6.97 18.37 -6.62
N LYS A 553 -7.72 17.30 -6.93
CA LYS A 553 -9.18 17.32 -7.04
C LYS A 553 -9.82 16.38 -6.01
N LEU A 554 -10.79 16.90 -5.27
CA LEU A 554 -11.58 16.17 -4.28
C LEU A 554 -13.06 16.26 -4.64
N VAL A 555 -13.74 15.14 -4.73
CA VAL A 555 -15.16 15.07 -5.12
C VAL A 555 -15.93 14.33 -4.04
N PHE A 556 -16.98 14.95 -3.50
CA PHE A 556 -17.95 14.31 -2.61
C PHE A 556 -19.31 14.18 -3.32
N THR A 557 -19.87 12.97 -3.31
CA THR A 557 -21.19 12.68 -3.90
C THR A 557 -22.04 11.80 -2.98
N GLY A 558 -23.31 11.63 -3.33
CA GLY A 558 -24.16 10.59 -2.76
C GLY A 558 -24.41 10.74 -1.27
N ASN A 559 -24.70 11.93 -0.75
CA ASN A 559 -24.92 12.14 0.70
C ASN A 559 -23.69 11.81 1.57
N SER A 560 -22.49 12.04 1.06
CA SER A 560 -21.27 11.96 1.87
C SER A 560 -21.31 12.96 3.04
N GLU A 561 -20.55 12.67 4.10
CA GLU A 561 -20.40 13.57 5.24
C GLU A 561 -18.92 13.80 5.60
N ALA A 562 -18.59 14.99 6.08
CA ALA A 562 -17.26 15.30 6.63
C ALA A 562 -17.40 15.98 7.99
N HIS A 563 -16.87 15.36 9.04
CA HIS A 563 -16.87 15.84 10.42
C HIS A 563 -15.45 16.26 10.78
N VAL A 564 -15.18 17.56 10.76
CA VAL A 564 -13.85 18.16 10.94
C VAL A 564 -13.72 18.70 12.37
N ASN A 565 -13.18 17.91 13.28
CA ASN A 565 -12.81 18.37 14.63
C ASN A 565 -11.33 18.79 14.73
N GLY A 566 -10.47 18.31 13.83
CA GLY A 566 -9.06 18.70 13.69
C GLY A 566 -8.83 19.68 12.55
N GLU A 567 -7.79 19.42 11.74
CA GLU A 567 -7.42 20.27 10.60
C GLU A 567 -7.91 19.67 9.27
N PHE A 568 -8.56 20.49 8.45
CA PHE A 568 -8.95 20.16 7.08
C PHE A 568 -8.43 21.26 6.14
N LYS A 569 -7.30 21.00 5.49
CA LYS A 569 -6.55 22.00 4.72
C LYS A 569 -6.56 21.68 3.24
N LEU A 570 -7.00 22.65 2.42
CA LEU A 570 -7.01 22.57 0.96
C LEU A 570 -6.16 23.69 0.38
N THR A 571 -5.06 23.36 -0.30
CA THR A 571 -4.16 24.31 -0.96
C THR A 571 -4.20 24.07 -2.47
N SER A 572 -4.51 25.08 -3.28
CA SER A 572 -4.64 24.94 -4.75
C SER A 572 -5.53 23.76 -5.18
N THR A 573 -6.53 23.39 -4.38
CA THR A 573 -7.35 22.19 -4.58
C THR A 573 -8.73 22.56 -5.11
N THR A 574 -9.23 21.78 -6.07
CA THR A 574 -10.64 21.88 -6.48
C THR A 574 -11.47 20.88 -5.67
N MET A 575 -12.43 21.37 -4.89
CA MET A 575 -13.42 20.54 -4.20
C MET A 575 -14.80 20.73 -4.83
N GLU A 576 -15.40 19.64 -5.29
CA GLU A 576 -16.79 19.58 -5.74
C GLU A 576 -17.57 18.72 -4.75
N SER A 577 -18.61 19.29 -4.14
CA SER A 577 -19.48 18.56 -3.21
C SER A 577 -20.91 18.65 -3.71
N ASP A 578 -21.56 17.51 -3.96
CA ASP A 578 -22.98 17.42 -4.29
C ASP A 578 -23.74 16.61 -3.24
N GLY A 579 -24.77 17.20 -2.63
CA GLY A 579 -25.57 16.57 -1.58
C GLY A 579 -24.81 16.28 -0.28
N THR A 580 -23.62 16.87 -0.09
CA THR A 580 -22.71 16.51 1.02
C THR A 580 -22.95 17.39 2.25
N LYS A 581 -22.80 16.81 3.45
CA LYS A 581 -22.84 17.54 4.72
C LYS A 581 -21.45 17.70 5.31
N ILE A 582 -21.00 18.93 5.50
CA ILE A 582 -19.70 19.26 6.12
C ILE A 582 -19.96 19.94 7.46
N ILE A 583 -19.42 19.38 8.54
CA ILE A 583 -19.52 19.90 9.91
C ILE A 583 -18.11 20.25 10.39
N VAL A 584 -17.87 21.52 10.68
CA VAL A 584 -16.57 22.04 11.13
C VAL A 584 -16.66 22.44 12.59
N SER A 585 -15.98 21.70 13.46
CA SER A 585 -15.77 22.03 14.88
C SER A 585 -14.30 22.34 15.22
N GLY A 586 -13.37 22.04 14.29
CA GLY A 586 -11.95 22.38 14.34
C GLY A 586 -11.62 23.51 13.37
N SER A 587 -10.68 23.29 12.46
CA SER A 587 -10.29 24.29 11.44
C SER A 587 -10.42 23.73 10.04
N MET A 588 -11.10 24.47 9.16
CA MET A 588 -11.13 24.25 7.72
C MET A 588 -10.43 25.44 7.04
N SER A 589 -9.36 25.19 6.30
CA SER A 589 -8.57 26.23 5.62
C SER A 589 -8.48 25.98 4.13
N LEU A 590 -8.80 27.01 3.34
CA LEU A 590 -8.74 27.04 1.89
C LEU A 590 -7.67 28.05 1.47
N ALA A 591 -6.61 27.60 0.81
CA ALA A 591 -5.43 28.39 0.49
C ALA A 591 -5.05 28.37 -1.00
N ASP A 592 -4.35 29.41 -1.47
CA ASP A 592 -3.55 29.42 -2.70
C ASP A 592 -4.27 28.94 -3.97
N GLY A 593 -5.41 29.54 -4.30
CA GLY A 593 -6.18 29.22 -5.50
C GLY A 593 -7.09 28.00 -5.37
N SER A 594 -7.32 27.51 -4.15
CA SER A 594 -8.35 26.49 -3.90
C SER A 594 -9.73 26.96 -4.38
N ASN A 595 -10.52 26.06 -4.94
CA ASN A 595 -11.85 26.32 -5.47
C ASN A 595 -12.84 25.29 -4.90
N VAL A 596 -13.73 25.74 -4.02
CA VAL A 596 -14.72 24.89 -3.36
C VAL A 596 -16.12 25.25 -3.83
N LYS A 597 -16.88 24.25 -4.30
CA LYS A 597 -18.28 24.40 -4.69
C LYS A 597 -19.18 23.43 -3.91
N LEU A 598 -20.09 23.98 -3.12
CA LEU A 598 -21.12 23.23 -2.40
C LEU A 598 -22.44 23.27 -3.18
N HIS A 599 -22.74 22.21 -3.93
CA HIS A 599 -24.01 21.99 -4.63
C HIS A 599 -24.92 21.13 -3.76
N ASN A 600 -26.18 21.55 -3.55
CA ASN A 600 -27.19 20.79 -2.78
C ASN A 600 -26.73 20.30 -1.39
N GLY A 601 -25.63 20.83 -0.87
CA GLY A 601 -24.97 20.38 0.36
C GLY A 601 -25.19 21.34 1.51
N LYS A 602 -24.74 20.95 2.70
CA LYS A 602 -24.86 21.78 3.90
C LYS A 602 -23.51 21.93 4.57
N LEU A 603 -23.08 23.16 4.83
CA LEU A 603 -21.94 23.45 5.70
C LEU A 603 -22.45 23.93 7.06
N THR A 604 -21.96 23.33 8.14
CA THR A 604 -22.22 23.76 9.51
C THR A 604 -20.89 24.06 10.19
N ILE A 605 -20.70 25.30 10.63
CA ILE A 605 -19.51 25.72 11.36
C ILE A 605 -19.94 25.94 12.82
N ASN A 606 -19.57 25.03 13.70
CA ASN A 606 -19.94 25.07 15.11
C ASN A 606 -19.20 26.17 15.87
N ASP A 607 -19.58 26.43 17.13
CA ASP A 607 -19.02 27.49 17.99
C ASP A 607 -17.47 27.54 18.04
N ASN A 608 -16.80 26.38 18.02
CA ASN A 608 -15.34 26.27 18.04
C ASN A 608 -14.73 26.08 16.64
N GLY A 609 -15.58 25.97 15.63
CA GLY A 609 -15.20 25.80 14.25
C GLY A 609 -14.63 27.09 13.66
N LYS A 610 -13.65 26.94 12.79
CA LYS A 610 -13.05 28.04 12.03
C LYS A 610 -13.05 27.72 10.53
N LEU A 611 -13.45 28.70 9.72
CA LEU A 611 -13.29 28.69 8.27
C LEU A 611 -12.33 29.81 7.84
N ASP A 612 -11.16 29.43 7.33
CA ASP A 612 -10.17 30.36 6.78
C ASP A 612 -10.18 30.28 5.25
N LEU A 613 -10.45 31.39 4.57
CA LEU A 613 -10.32 31.56 3.13
C LEU A 613 -9.11 32.46 2.86
N VAL A 614 -8.08 31.92 2.23
CA VAL A 614 -6.81 32.60 1.91
C VAL A 614 -6.49 32.45 0.43
N GLY A 615 -6.72 33.46 -0.39
CA GLY A 615 -6.48 33.35 -1.84
C GLY A 615 -7.35 32.32 -2.54
N SER A 616 -8.55 32.04 -2.03
CA SER A 616 -9.39 30.92 -2.46
C SER A 616 -10.75 31.36 -2.97
N THR A 617 -11.40 30.51 -3.77
CA THR A 617 -12.79 30.70 -4.23
C THR A 617 -13.70 29.73 -3.49
N PHE A 618 -14.76 30.25 -2.89
CA PHE A 618 -15.80 29.46 -2.25
C PHE A 618 -17.18 29.83 -2.80
N THR A 619 -17.95 28.85 -3.26
CA THR A 619 -19.32 29.04 -3.76
C THR A 619 -20.31 28.16 -3.00
N ASN A 620 -21.29 28.79 -2.34
CA ASN A 620 -22.41 28.13 -1.71
C ASN A 620 -23.64 28.16 -2.62
N ASN A 621 -24.18 26.99 -2.98
CA ASN A 621 -25.42 26.89 -3.74
C ASN A 621 -26.61 26.33 -2.94
N ASN A 622 -26.47 26.12 -1.63
CA ASN A 622 -27.57 25.57 -0.83
C ASN A 622 -27.65 26.15 0.58
N GLU A 623 -26.93 25.61 1.59
CA GLU A 623 -27.10 26.04 2.98
C GLU A 623 -25.77 26.13 3.74
N ILE A 624 -25.58 27.24 4.46
CA ILE A 624 -24.56 27.37 5.50
C ILE A 624 -25.22 27.79 6.82
N LEU A 625 -24.92 27.04 7.87
CA LEU A 625 -25.20 27.42 9.25
C LEU A 625 -23.89 27.72 9.96
N SER A 626 -23.80 28.87 10.61
CA SER A 626 -22.59 29.27 11.31
C SER A 626 -22.90 29.71 12.74
N SER A 627 -22.02 29.26 13.62
CA SER A 627 -21.84 29.72 14.99
C SER A 627 -20.35 29.96 15.31
N GLY A 628 -19.43 29.72 14.38
CA GLY A 628 -17.98 29.83 14.58
C GLY A 628 -17.31 31.03 13.89
N GLU A 629 -15.99 30.97 13.76
CA GLU A 629 -15.19 32.05 13.19
C GLU A 629 -14.97 31.88 11.68
N TRP A 630 -15.09 32.99 10.95
CA TRP A 630 -14.78 33.09 9.52
C TRP A 630 -13.74 34.16 9.31
N ASN A 631 -12.72 33.82 8.53
CA ASN A 631 -11.71 34.76 8.09
C ASN A 631 -11.60 34.68 6.59
N ILE A 632 -11.98 35.76 5.92
CA ILE A 632 -11.94 35.88 4.46
C ILE A 632 -10.85 36.89 4.12
N ASP A 633 -9.70 36.40 3.66
CA ASP A 633 -8.59 37.29 3.30
C ASP A 633 -8.90 38.14 2.06
N GLU A 634 -8.06 39.15 1.84
CA GLU A 634 -8.18 40.07 0.70
C GLU A 634 -8.04 39.39 -0.67
N THR A 635 -7.46 38.18 -0.73
CA THR A 635 -7.24 37.47 -1.98
C THR A 635 -8.32 36.41 -2.27
N SER A 636 -9.33 36.25 -1.40
CA SER A 636 -10.40 35.28 -1.55
C SER A 636 -11.65 35.85 -2.22
N TYR A 637 -12.41 34.97 -2.87
CA TYR A 637 -13.71 35.26 -3.47
C TYR A 637 -14.76 34.34 -2.85
N PHE A 638 -15.82 34.94 -2.32
CA PHE A 638 -16.92 34.20 -1.69
C PHE A 638 -18.24 34.54 -2.39
N ALA A 639 -18.93 33.53 -2.92
CA ALA A 639 -20.24 33.69 -3.55
C ALA A 639 -21.30 32.85 -2.82
N ASN A 640 -22.39 33.51 -2.42
CA ASN A 640 -23.56 32.86 -1.87
C ASN A 640 -24.74 32.91 -2.83
N ASN A 641 -25.16 31.76 -3.34
CA ASN A 641 -26.38 31.57 -4.11
C ASN A 641 -27.49 30.86 -3.30
N GLY A 642 -27.18 30.42 -2.08
CA GLY A 642 -28.09 29.70 -1.20
C GLY A 642 -28.50 30.49 0.04
N ILE A 643 -28.69 29.81 1.15
CA ILE A 643 -29.07 30.36 2.45
C ILE A 643 -27.85 30.34 3.37
N ILE A 644 -27.56 31.46 4.02
CA ILE A 644 -26.58 31.57 5.10
C ILE A 644 -27.30 32.06 6.35
N THR A 645 -27.15 31.35 7.45
CA THR A 645 -27.62 31.80 8.78
C THR A 645 -26.46 31.83 9.74
N CYS A 646 -26.20 33.00 10.30
CA CYS A 646 -25.16 33.23 11.29
C CYS A 646 -25.83 33.60 12.62
N ASP A 647 -25.55 32.85 13.69
CA ASP A 647 -26.03 33.16 15.04
C ASP A 647 -25.07 34.07 15.82
N LYS A 648 -25.40 34.30 17.10
CA LYS A 648 -24.68 35.20 18.00
C LYS A 648 -23.20 34.86 18.23
N ASN A 649 -22.82 33.60 18.07
CA ASN A 649 -21.45 33.16 18.28
C ASN A 649 -20.61 33.32 17.01
N SER A 650 -21.27 33.49 15.85
CA SER A 650 -20.57 33.72 14.59
C SER A 650 -19.77 35.02 14.63
N LYS A 651 -18.53 34.92 14.15
CA LYS A 651 -17.66 36.08 13.94
C LYS A 651 -17.08 36.04 12.56
N ILE A 652 -17.46 37.01 11.73
CA ILE A 652 -17.00 37.09 10.34
C ILE A 652 -16.03 38.25 10.23
N THR A 653 -14.81 37.96 9.79
CA THR A 653 -13.76 38.97 9.62
C THR A 653 -13.15 38.86 8.24
N SER A 654 -12.69 40.00 7.72
CA SER A 654 -11.86 40.06 6.52
C SER A 654 -10.58 40.83 6.83
N THR A 655 -9.45 40.35 6.30
CA THR A 655 -8.11 40.88 6.63
C THR A 655 -7.48 41.65 5.45
N ASN A 656 -7.19 42.95 5.66
CA ASN A 656 -6.37 43.90 4.86
C ASN A 656 -6.69 44.16 3.36
N ALA A 657 -5.88 44.96 2.66
CA ALA A 657 -6.17 46.26 2.00
C ALA A 657 -6.38 46.31 0.46
N GLY A 658 -6.44 45.18 -0.24
CA GLY A 658 -6.73 45.18 -1.69
C GLY A 658 -8.18 45.57 -2.05
N ASP A 659 -8.37 46.32 -3.13
CA ASP A 659 -9.67 46.86 -3.57
C ASP A 659 -10.51 45.90 -4.45
N ASP A 660 -9.97 44.73 -4.82
CA ASP A 660 -10.47 43.97 -5.99
C ASP A 660 -11.30 42.72 -5.70
N LYS A 661 -11.58 42.35 -4.44
CA LYS A 661 -12.28 41.08 -4.14
C LYS A 661 -13.45 41.21 -3.19
N PHE A 662 -14.47 40.39 -3.46
CA PHE A 662 -15.85 40.64 -3.04
C PHE A 662 -16.47 39.43 -2.37
N VAL A 663 -17.28 39.71 -1.34
CA VAL A 663 -18.34 38.82 -0.90
C VAL A 663 -19.58 39.13 -1.76
N LEU A 664 -19.99 38.20 -2.61
CA LEU A 664 -21.20 38.31 -3.42
C LEU A 664 -22.34 37.51 -2.79
N ASN A 665 -23.47 38.16 -2.54
CA ASN A 665 -24.67 37.51 -2.04
C ASN A 665 -25.80 37.58 -3.08
N HIS A 666 -26.04 36.50 -3.81
CA HIS A 666 -27.21 36.30 -4.67
C HIS A 666 -28.37 35.62 -3.95
N GLY A 667 -28.11 34.92 -2.85
CA GLY A 667 -29.10 34.19 -2.07
C GLY A 667 -29.63 34.98 -0.86
N MET A 668 -29.94 34.27 0.22
CA MET A 668 -30.35 34.86 1.49
C MET A 668 -29.21 34.76 2.51
N TRP A 669 -28.89 35.87 3.18
CA TRP A 669 -27.93 35.91 4.29
C TRP A 669 -28.59 36.54 5.50
N SER A 670 -28.76 35.76 6.58
CA SER A 670 -29.27 36.23 7.86
C SER A 670 -28.14 36.32 8.89
N MET A 671 -27.93 37.52 9.43
CA MET A 671 -26.99 37.81 10.51
C MET A 671 -27.77 38.11 11.78
N ASN A 672 -27.69 37.23 12.78
CA ASN A 672 -28.51 37.31 14.00
C ASN A 672 -27.61 37.43 15.24
N ASP A 673 -27.73 38.54 15.96
CA ASP A 673 -27.03 38.84 17.23
C ASP A 673 -25.48 38.77 17.11
N ASN A 674 -24.93 39.03 15.92
CA ASN A 674 -23.51 38.76 15.64
C ASN A 674 -22.69 40.02 15.33
N SER A 675 -21.38 39.81 15.17
CA SER A 675 -20.48 40.83 14.67
C SER A 675 -19.80 40.39 13.38
N ALA A 676 -19.80 41.27 12.38
CA ALA A 676 -19.09 41.05 11.13
C ALA A 676 -18.28 42.29 10.74
N SER A 677 -17.09 42.08 10.20
CA SER A 677 -16.24 43.11 9.62
C SER A 677 -15.78 42.66 8.24
N LEU A 678 -16.46 43.15 7.21
CA LEU A 678 -16.26 42.74 5.82
C LEU A 678 -15.87 43.95 4.99
N LYS A 679 -14.79 43.91 4.21
CA LYS A 679 -14.44 45.10 3.41
C LYS A 679 -15.47 45.40 2.34
N LYS A 680 -15.61 44.55 1.33
CA LYS A 680 -16.58 44.78 0.26
C LYS A 680 -17.64 43.69 0.21
N PHE A 681 -18.90 44.12 0.30
CA PHE A 681 -20.07 43.25 0.26
C PHE A 681 -21.05 43.73 -0.82
N GLU A 682 -21.37 42.84 -1.75
CA GLU A 682 -22.29 43.10 -2.83
C GLU A 682 -23.54 42.22 -2.69
N ASN A 683 -24.67 42.85 -2.44
CA ASN A 683 -25.94 42.20 -2.22
C ASN A 683 -26.81 42.26 -3.48
N TYR A 684 -26.97 41.11 -4.14
CA TYR A 684 -27.91 40.85 -5.23
C TYR A 684 -29.19 40.12 -4.76
N GLY A 685 -29.16 39.51 -3.57
CA GLY A 685 -30.28 38.78 -2.97
C GLY A 685 -30.87 39.48 -1.74
N SER A 686 -31.08 38.75 -0.65
CA SER A 686 -31.60 39.32 0.62
C SER A 686 -30.53 39.25 1.71
N LEU A 687 -30.23 40.40 2.32
CA LEU A 687 -29.40 40.53 3.52
C LEU A 687 -30.31 40.96 4.68
N ARG A 688 -30.47 40.08 5.67
CA ARG A 688 -31.24 40.34 6.89
C ARG A 688 -30.30 40.44 8.08
N THR A 689 -30.45 41.50 8.86
CA THR A 689 -29.64 41.74 10.06
C THR A 689 -30.55 41.89 11.26
N VAL A 690 -30.29 41.18 12.35
CA VAL A 690 -31.05 41.25 13.61
C VAL A 690 -30.06 41.47 14.75
N ASN A 691 -30.22 42.54 15.55
CA ASN A 691 -29.36 42.87 16.69
C ASN A 691 -27.84 42.81 16.41
N SER A 692 -27.42 43.01 15.17
CA SER A 692 -26.03 42.76 14.75
C SER A 692 -25.21 44.05 14.69
N GLN A 693 -23.90 43.94 14.92
CA GLN A 693 -22.92 45.02 14.75
C GLN A 693 -22.06 44.71 13.52
N LEU A 694 -22.35 45.36 12.41
CA LEU A 694 -21.71 45.09 11.13
C LEU A 694 -20.84 46.27 10.73
N GLN A 695 -19.63 45.99 10.28
CA GLN A 695 -18.72 46.97 9.71
C GLN A 695 -18.44 46.59 8.27
N PHE A 696 -18.67 47.52 7.35
CA PHE A 696 -18.31 47.40 5.95
C PHE A 696 -17.36 48.51 5.52
N LYS A 697 -16.37 48.21 4.65
CA LYS A 697 -15.68 49.30 3.93
C LYS A 697 -16.62 49.84 2.85
N ASP A 698 -17.11 48.96 2.00
CA ASP A 698 -18.06 49.21 0.92
C ASP A 698 -19.23 48.22 0.98
N LEU A 699 -20.46 48.74 0.95
CA LEU A 699 -21.68 47.92 0.89
C LEU A 699 -22.53 48.35 -0.30
N THR A 700 -22.76 47.45 -1.25
CA THR A 700 -23.64 47.71 -2.41
C THR A 700 -24.89 46.85 -2.32
N VAL A 701 -26.06 47.47 -2.44
CA VAL A 701 -27.36 46.81 -2.50
C VAL A 701 -27.92 47.02 -3.90
N TYR A 702 -27.83 46.01 -4.76
CA TYR A 702 -28.23 46.09 -6.16
C TYR A 702 -29.76 46.11 -6.37
N LYS A 703 -30.17 46.45 -7.60
CA LYS A 703 -31.57 46.42 -8.01
C LYS A 703 -32.20 45.04 -7.77
N ASN A 704 -33.45 45.04 -7.31
CA ASN A 704 -34.22 43.85 -6.90
C ASN A 704 -33.66 43.08 -5.70
N SER A 705 -32.64 43.62 -5.00
CA SER A 705 -32.11 43.05 -3.77
C SER A 705 -32.69 43.78 -2.54
N GLU A 706 -32.56 43.16 -1.37
CA GLU A 706 -33.13 43.65 -0.13
C GLU A 706 -32.08 43.67 1.00
N LEU A 707 -32.03 44.77 1.73
CA LEU A 707 -31.36 44.89 3.02
C LEU A 707 -32.41 45.18 4.10
N LYS A 708 -32.71 44.17 4.92
CA LYS A 708 -33.64 44.27 6.04
C LYS A 708 -32.87 44.39 7.34
N ILE A 709 -32.99 45.54 8.00
CA ILE A 709 -32.30 45.85 9.24
C ILE A 709 -33.29 45.70 10.39
N THR A 710 -32.93 45.01 11.47
CA THR A 710 -33.74 44.90 12.69
C THR A 710 -32.83 45.13 13.88
N THR A 711 -33.02 46.23 14.60
CA THR A 711 -32.25 46.64 15.78
C THR A 711 -30.72 46.52 15.60
N SER A 712 -30.23 46.63 14.37
CA SER A 712 -28.83 46.44 14.02
C SER A 712 -28.14 47.76 13.75
N ASN A 713 -26.82 47.75 13.78
CA ASN A 713 -25.97 48.89 13.50
C ASN A 713 -24.99 48.52 12.38
N ILE A 714 -25.03 49.27 11.28
CA ILE A 714 -24.16 49.11 10.13
C ILE A 714 -23.20 50.30 10.11
N GLN A 715 -21.92 50.06 10.36
CA GLN A 715 -20.85 51.03 10.22
C GLN A 715 -20.24 50.92 8.83
N LEU A 716 -20.11 52.03 8.12
CA LEU A 716 -19.43 52.08 6.83
C LEU A 716 -18.13 52.87 6.98
N GLU A 717 -17.05 52.45 6.30
CA GLU A 717 -15.82 53.24 6.19
C GLU A 717 -15.89 54.21 4.99
N ASN A 718 -16.47 53.75 3.87
CA ASN A 718 -16.77 54.56 2.71
C ASN A 718 -18.29 54.79 2.59
N ASP A 719 -18.87 54.42 1.45
CA ASP A 719 -20.26 54.70 1.09
C ASP A 719 -21.06 53.40 0.91
N LEU A 720 -22.36 53.49 1.17
CA LEU A 720 -23.33 52.47 0.78
C LEU A 720 -23.97 52.86 -0.55
N ILE A 721 -23.82 52.01 -1.57
CA ILE A 721 -24.47 52.20 -2.87
C ILE A 721 -25.82 51.49 -2.84
N HIS A 722 -26.89 52.23 -3.01
CA HIS A 722 -28.27 51.78 -2.85
C HIS A 722 -29.02 51.82 -4.18
N GLN A 723 -29.35 50.65 -4.72
CA GLN A 723 -30.18 50.44 -5.92
C GLN A 723 -31.36 49.49 -5.66
N GLY A 724 -31.36 48.79 -4.52
CA GLY A 724 -32.43 47.85 -4.11
C GLY A 724 -33.38 48.43 -3.07
N LYS A 725 -33.88 47.58 -2.17
CA LYS A 725 -34.77 47.95 -1.05
C LYS A 725 -34.01 47.92 0.28
N ILE A 726 -34.07 49.00 1.06
CA ILE A 726 -33.53 49.06 2.43
C ILE A 726 -34.67 49.39 3.39
N HIS A 727 -34.93 48.55 4.40
CA HIS A 727 -36.05 48.76 5.33
C HIS A 727 -35.83 48.12 6.70
N GLY A 728 -36.80 48.32 7.61
CA GLY A 728 -36.79 47.80 8.97
C GLY A 728 -36.32 48.81 10.01
N SER A 729 -35.78 48.35 11.15
CA SER A 729 -35.35 49.19 12.26
C SER A 729 -33.84 49.11 12.49
N GLY A 730 -33.13 50.24 12.57
CA GLY A 730 -31.68 50.23 12.86
C GLY A 730 -30.93 51.48 12.44
N ASN A 731 -29.60 51.42 12.57
CA ASN A 731 -28.71 52.54 12.27
C ASN A 731 -27.77 52.20 11.10
N ILE A 732 -27.58 53.14 10.18
CA ILE A 732 -26.52 53.13 9.17
C ILE A 732 -25.61 54.33 9.44
N ASN A 733 -24.39 54.07 9.90
CA ASN A 733 -23.37 55.07 10.20
C ASN A 733 -22.40 55.18 9.01
N GLY A 734 -22.76 55.99 8.04
CA GLY A 734 -21.94 56.30 6.87
C GLY A 734 -22.80 56.90 5.77
N ASN A 735 -22.18 57.27 4.66
CA ASN A 735 -22.94 57.88 3.57
C ASN A 735 -23.75 56.83 2.81
N VAL A 736 -24.90 57.24 2.28
CA VAL A 736 -25.79 56.42 1.46
C VAL A 736 -25.98 57.11 0.12
N ILE A 737 -25.52 56.48 -0.96
CA ILE A 737 -25.68 56.94 -2.34
C ILE A 737 -26.84 56.18 -2.96
N ALA A 738 -27.99 56.82 -3.07
CA ALA A 738 -29.17 56.28 -3.73
C ALA A 738 -29.10 56.51 -5.25
N ASN A 739 -29.18 55.41 -6.00
CA ASN A 739 -29.21 55.37 -7.46
C ASN A 739 -30.62 55.01 -7.98
N SER A 740 -30.77 54.76 -9.28
CA SER A 740 -32.05 54.40 -9.90
C SER A 740 -32.67 53.20 -9.22
N ASP A 741 -33.98 53.29 -8.95
CA ASP A 741 -34.80 52.23 -8.32
C ASP A 741 -34.50 51.97 -6.84
N ALA A 742 -33.75 52.86 -6.19
CA ALA A 742 -33.57 52.87 -4.74
C ALA A 742 -34.90 53.01 -4.00
N ILE A 743 -35.19 52.04 -3.13
CA ILE A 743 -36.36 52.02 -2.27
C ILE A 743 -35.95 52.07 -0.81
N LEU A 744 -36.37 53.11 -0.09
CA LEU A 744 -36.22 53.22 1.36
C LEU A 744 -37.56 52.91 2.04
N GLY A 745 -37.62 51.89 2.88
CA GLY A 745 -38.83 51.46 3.60
C GLY A 745 -39.53 50.26 2.99
N ASP A 746 -40.64 49.87 3.64
CA ASP A 746 -41.52 48.79 3.22
C ASP A 746 -42.98 49.25 3.30
N THR A 747 -43.82 48.74 2.41
CA THR A 747 -45.26 48.92 2.48
C THR A 747 -45.86 48.07 3.58
N ASP A 748 -45.27 46.91 3.88
CA ASP A 748 -45.90 45.91 4.74
C ASP A 748 -45.48 45.99 6.20
N SER A 749 -44.39 46.69 6.53
CA SER A 749 -43.90 46.79 7.91
C SER A 749 -43.22 48.12 8.20
N PRO A 750 -43.52 48.76 9.36
CA PRO A 750 -42.97 50.06 9.70
C PRO A 750 -41.44 50.00 9.77
N SER A 751 -40.80 51.02 9.20
CA SER A 751 -39.33 51.13 9.18
C SER A 751 -38.86 52.27 10.09
N LEU A 752 -38.00 51.96 11.07
CA LEU A 752 -37.31 52.94 11.92
C LEU A 752 -35.83 53.00 11.55
N LEU A 753 -35.49 53.66 10.44
CA LEU A 753 -34.11 53.76 9.97
C LEU A 753 -33.49 55.11 10.33
N ARG A 754 -32.27 55.07 10.87
CA ARG A 754 -31.45 56.24 11.16
C ARG A 754 -30.16 56.19 10.35
N ILE A 755 -29.97 57.12 9.44
CA ILE A 755 -28.78 57.27 8.59
C ILE A 755 -27.98 58.46 9.13
N LYS A 756 -26.79 58.21 9.66
CA LYS A 756 -25.97 59.26 10.29
C LYS A 756 -25.08 60.02 9.31
N GLY A 757 -24.65 59.38 8.22
CA GLY A 757 -23.86 60.04 7.18
C GLY A 757 -24.73 60.78 6.18
N ASN A 758 -24.09 61.28 5.11
CA ASN A 758 -24.79 62.01 4.06
C ASN A 758 -25.68 61.07 3.26
N MET A 759 -26.83 61.55 2.81
CA MET A 759 -27.60 60.84 1.79
C MET A 759 -27.46 61.60 0.47
N VAL A 760 -26.86 60.95 -0.52
CA VAL A 760 -26.63 61.50 -1.86
C VAL A 760 -27.59 60.81 -2.82
N HIS A 761 -28.26 61.56 -3.67
CA HIS A 761 -29.17 61.04 -4.69
C HIS A 761 -28.76 61.54 -6.07
N SER A 762 -28.71 60.65 -7.07
CA SER A 762 -28.40 61.06 -8.46
C SER A 762 -29.53 61.90 -9.07
N ILE A 763 -29.18 62.86 -9.93
CA ILE A 763 -30.14 63.76 -10.61
C ILE A 763 -31.15 63.00 -11.47
N ASP A 764 -30.77 61.87 -12.08
CA ASP A 764 -31.60 61.17 -13.07
C ASP A 764 -32.43 60.03 -12.50
N THR A 765 -32.53 59.93 -11.17
CA THR A 765 -33.10 58.76 -10.51
C THR A 765 -34.34 59.12 -9.70
N GLU A 766 -35.33 58.21 -9.67
CA GLU A 766 -36.46 58.33 -8.73
C GLU A 766 -36.01 57.82 -7.36
N PHE A 767 -36.23 58.62 -6.31
CA PHE A 767 -36.06 58.18 -4.93
C PHE A 767 -37.43 57.91 -4.31
N ASN A 768 -37.68 56.63 -4.00
CA ASN A 768 -38.96 56.15 -3.52
C ASN A 768 -38.86 55.81 -2.04
N VAL A 769 -39.67 56.46 -1.21
CA VAL A 769 -39.75 56.17 0.23
C VAL A 769 -41.13 55.58 0.55
N TYR A 770 -41.17 54.36 1.08
CA TYR A 770 -42.41 53.73 1.54
C TYR A 770 -42.60 53.92 3.03
N ILE A 771 -43.81 54.32 3.38
CA ILE A 771 -44.23 54.61 4.74
C ILE A 771 -45.41 53.70 5.05
N SER A 772 -45.21 52.81 6.00
CA SER A 772 -46.27 51.98 6.57
C SER A 772 -46.41 52.23 8.07
N GLY A 773 -47.57 51.91 8.61
CA GLY A 773 -47.91 52.01 10.03
C GLY A 773 -49.26 51.35 10.29
N ASN A 774 -49.59 51.14 11.56
CA ASN A 774 -50.89 50.58 11.93
C ASN A 774 -51.89 51.70 12.21
N ALA A 775 -53.13 51.56 11.73
CA ALA A 775 -54.18 52.58 11.85
C ALA A 775 -54.67 52.78 13.30
N THR A 776 -54.33 51.87 14.22
CA THR A 776 -54.71 51.93 15.64
C THR A 776 -53.71 52.76 16.45
N GLU A 777 -54.15 53.97 16.84
CA GLU A 777 -53.64 54.82 17.93
C GLU A 777 -52.11 54.81 18.18
N GLY A 778 -51.35 55.42 17.27
CA GLY A 778 -50.17 56.21 17.65
C GLY A 778 -48.84 55.51 18.00
N VAL A 779 -48.73 54.18 17.93
CA VAL A 779 -47.52 53.48 18.43
C VAL A 779 -46.55 52.99 17.33
N ASP A 780 -47.02 52.63 16.13
CA ASP A 780 -46.15 52.04 15.09
C ASP A 780 -46.18 52.84 13.78
N TYR A 781 -45.23 53.76 13.60
CA TYR A 781 -45.06 54.51 12.36
C TYR A 781 -43.65 54.39 11.78
N SER A 782 -43.55 54.41 10.45
CA SER A 782 -42.27 54.50 9.78
C SER A 782 -41.61 55.85 10.08
N LYS A 783 -40.37 55.79 10.56
CA LYS A 783 -39.54 56.94 10.89
C LYS A 783 -38.20 56.82 10.20
N PHE A 784 -37.90 57.76 9.30
CA PHE A 784 -36.60 57.86 8.65
C PHE A 784 -35.91 59.13 9.15
N ILE A 785 -34.72 58.98 9.73
CA ILE A 785 -33.92 60.11 10.22
C ILE A 785 -32.60 60.13 9.44
N ILE A 786 -32.34 61.21 8.72
CA ILE A 786 -31.08 61.47 8.03
C ILE A 786 -30.38 62.59 8.80
N GLU A 787 -29.27 62.28 9.47
CA GLU A 787 -28.67 63.21 10.44
C GLU A 787 -27.71 64.23 9.82
N SER A 788 -27.04 63.85 8.73
CA SER A 788 -26.11 64.74 8.02
C SER A 788 -26.78 65.37 6.78
N ASP A 789 -25.99 65.72 5.77
CA ASP A 789 -26.45 66.49 4.62
C ASP A 789 -27.20 65.58 3.64
N TYR A 790 -28.33 66.07 3.12
CA TYR A 790 -29.00 65.50 1.96
C TYR A 790 -28.59 66.30 0.72
N SER A 791 -28.00 65.65 -0.27
CA SER A 791 -27.51 66.31 -1.48
C SER A 791 -27.93 65.55 -2.74
N ILE A 792 -28.08 66.30 -3.83
CA ILE A 792 -28.33 65.78 -5.16
C ILE A 792 -27.07 66.02 -5.99
N SER A 793 -26.58 65.02 -6.73
CA SER A 793 -25.41 65.15 -7.60
C SER A 793 -25.72 64.83 -9.07
N ASP A 794 -25.17 65.63 -9.98
CA ASP A 794 -25.34 65.53 -11.44
C ASP A 794 -24.50 64.42 -12.08
N SER A 795 -23.65 63.76 -11.29
CA SER A 795 -22.73 62.74 -11.77
C SER A 795 -23.41 61.39 -11.92
N GLY A 796 -24.37 61.31 -12.87
CA GLY A 796 -24.83 60.07 -13.48
C GLY A 796 -23.80 59.38 -14.38
N SER A 797 -22.57 59.92 -14.48
CA SER A 797 -21.45 59.21 -15.11
C SER A 797 -21.06 58.02 -14.25
N SER A 798 -21.56 56.84 -14.63
CA SER A 798 -21.14 55.50 -14.21
C SER A 798 -19.96 55.49 -13.23
N VAL A 799 -20.23 55.17 -11.96
CA VAL A 799 -19.20 54.78 -10.95
C VAL A 799 -18.65 53.38 -11.30
N GLY A 800 -18.35 53.14 -12.57
CA GLY A 800 -17.58 52.02 -13.06
C GLY A 800 -16.17 52.54 -13.34
N SER A 801 -15.18 52.02 -12.60
CA SER A 801 -13.77 52.39 -12.61
C SER A 801 -13.43 53.80 -12.06
N MET A 802 -13.50 53.97 -10.74
CA MET A 802 -12.52 54.81 -10.05
C MET A 802 -11.53 53.87 -9.35
N GLU A 803 -10.49 53.48 -10.09
CA GLU A 803 -9.28 52.96 -9.46
C GLU A 803 -8.63 54.06 -8.63
N SER A 804 -8.31 53.69 -7.40
CA SER A 804 -7.50 54.34 -6.38
C SER A 804 -6.40 55.29 -6.90
N ASN A 805 -6.49 56.59 -6.57
CA ASN A 805 -5.38 57.43 -6.07
C ASN A 805 -5.77 58.91 -5.96
N LEU A 806 -6.76 59.26 -5.12
CA LEU A 806 -6.91 60.64 -4.66
C LEU A 806 -7.26 60.66 -3.18
N GLY A 807 -6.31 61.17 -2.39
CA GLY A 807 -6.46 61.36 -0.97
C GLY A 807 -7.67 62.23 -0.62
N VAL A 808 -8.29 61.85 0.50
CA VAL A 808 -9.30 62.58 1.25
C VAL A 808 -8.97 64.08 1.28
N GLY A 809 -9.70 64.88 0.49
CA GLY A 809 -9.53 66.32 0.50
C GLY A 809 -9.90 67.06 -0.77
N LYS A 810 -10.99 66.70 -1.47
CA LYS A 810 -11.64 67.56 -2.49
C LYS A 810 -13.01 67.00 -2.87
N PHE A 811 -14.01 67.23 -2.02
CA PHE A 811 -15.41 67.22 -2.47
C PHE A 811 -15.85 68.67 -2.65
N LEU A 812 -16.30 68.96 -3.88
CA LEU A 812 -17.00 70.17 -4.35
C LEU A 812 -16.17 71.46 -4.44
N GLN A 813 -15.28 71.51 -5.44
CA GLN A 813 -15.11 72.74 -6.20
C GLN A 813 -15.87 72.51 -7.51
N ALA A 814 -17.06 73.12 -7.62
CA ALA A 814 -17.77 73.19 -8.88
C ALA A 814 -16.79 73.72 -9.93
N ASP A 815 -16.67 73.00 -11.04
CA ASP A 815 -15.83 73.39 -12.16
C ASP A 815 -16.29 74.77 -12.65
N SER A 816 -15.56 75.81 -12.28
CA SER A 816 -15.93 77.22 -12.50
C SER A 816 -15.70 77.66 -13.96
N GLY A 817 -15.55 76.71 -14.89
CA GLY A 817 -15.10 76.96 -16.25
C GLY A 817 -16.14 76.82 -17.37
N SER A 818 -17.33 76.27 -17.13
CA SER A 818 -18.34 76.10 -18.19
C SER A 818 -19.71 76.62 -17.76
N LYS A 819 -20.04 77.82 -18.23
CA LYS A 819 -21.40 78.38 -18.19
C LYS A 819 -22.31 77.53 -19.09
N SER A 820 -22.81 76.41 -18.56
CA SER A 820 -23.91 75.65 -19.13
C SER A 820 -25.22 76.01 -18.42
N SER A 821 -26.29 76.11 -19.19
CA SER A 821 -27.64 76.64 -18.91
C SER A 821 -28.18 76.54 -17.47
N ASN A 822 -28.77 77.63 -16.99
CA ASN A 822 -29.71 77.72 -15.86
C ASN A 822 -30.96 76.83 -16.06
N ASN A 823 -30.82 75.51 -15.93
CA ASN A 823 -31.98 74.64 -15.82
C ASN A 823 -32.36 74.54 -14.34
N ASN A 824 -33.44 75.22 -13.96
CA ASN A 824 -34.16 74.95 -12.72
C ASN A 824 -34.66 73.50 -12.78
N SER A 825 -33.89 72.55 -12.25
CA SER A 825 -34.34 71.17 -12.16
C SER A 825 -35.13 70.99 -10.86
N THR A 826 -36.46 70.99 -10.95
CA THR A 826 -37.32 70.47 -9.88
C THR A 826 -37.12 68.96 -9.80
N LYS A 827 -36.86 68.43 -8.60
CA LYS A 827 -36.64 66.99 -8.39
C LYS A 827 -37.68 66.39 -7.47
N ASP A 828 -38.23 65.26 -7.89
CA ASP A 828 -39.31 64.59 -7.19
C ASP A 828 -38.78 63.56 -6.20
N VAL A 829 -39.19 63.69 -4.95
CA VAL A 829 -39.09 62.62 -3.95
C VAL A 829 -40.48 62.01 -3.81
N ASN A 830 -40.65 60.75 -4.24
CA ASN A 830 -41.94 60.07 -4.19
C ASN A 830 -42.11 59.42 -2.81
N LEU A 831 -43.12 59.85 -2.06
CA LEU A 831 -43.50 59.29 -0.77
C LEU A 831 -44.75 58.42 -0.98
N TYR A 832 -44.63 57.12 -0.76
CA TYR A 832 -45.72 56.15 -0.93
C TYR A 832 -46.25 55.68 0.42
N ILE A 833 -47.55 55.77 0.62
CA ILE A 833 -48.21 55.45 1.89
C ILE A 833 -49.26 54.36 1.65
N LYS A 834 -49.20 53.24 2.39
CA LYS A 834 -50.08 52.08 2.15
C LYS A 834 -51.54 52.28 2.58
N ASP A 835 -51.79 53.08 3.62
CA ASP A 835 -53.15 53.36 4.10
C ASP A 835 -53.25 54.84 4.48
N LYS A 836 -54.36 55.48 4.10
CA LYS A 836 -54.68 56.89 4.41
C LYS A 836 -54.71 57.21 5.91
N ASN A 837 -54.71 56.19 6.76
CA ASN A 837 -54.66 56.28 8.22
C ASN A 837 -53.27 55.99 8.79
N VAL A 838 -52.22 55.97 7.96
CA VAL A 838 -50.84 55.75 8.41
C VAL A 838 -50.22 57.08 8.82
N SER A 839 -49.55 57.09 9.97
CA SER A 839 -48.61 58.14 10.33
C SER A 839 -47.20 57.78 9.88
N GLY A 840 -46.38 58.80 9.67
CA GLY A 840 -44.98 58.61 9.32
C GLY A 840 -44.19 59.91 9.40
N THR A 841 -42.90 59.80 9.67
CA THR A 841 -42.03 60.99 9.76
C THR A 841 -40.73 60.74 9.03
N ILE A 842 -40.40 61.63 8.10
CA ILE A 842 -39.07 61.74 7.51
C ILE A 842 -38.43 63.01 8.06
N VAL A 843 -37.24 62.91 8.65
CA VAL A 843 -36.50 64.05 9.21
C VAL A 843 -35.12 64.15 8.56
N PHE A 844 -34.83 65.32 7.99
CA PHE A 844 -33.50 65.74 7.54
C PHE A 844 -32.93 66.69 8.60
N ALA A 845 -31.96 66.26 9.40
CA ALA A 845 -31.57 66.92 10.64
C ALA A 845 -30.55 68.05 10.49
N ASN A 846 -29.94 68.24 9.31
CA ASN A 846 -29.01 69.33 9.02
C ASN A 846 -29.44 70.16 7.80
N SER A 847 -30.49 70.99 7.97
CA SER A 847 -31.06 71.81 6.90
C SER A 847 -30.27 73.10 6.61
N THR A 848 -29.27 73.44 7.41
CA THR A 848 -28.50 74.69 7.26
C THR A 848 -27.56 74.69 6.05
N LYS A 849 -27.28 73.50 5.48
CA LYS A 849 -26.45 73.27 4.30
C LYS A 849 -27.20 72.61 3.14
N PHE A 850 -28.50 72.88 2.98
CA PHE A 850 -29.12 72.76 1.66
C PHE A 850 -28.44 73.78 0.72
N ASN A 851 -27.26 73.44 0.21
CA ASN A 851 -26.50 74.27 -0.73
C ASN A 851 -27.20 74.18 -2.10
N THR A 852 -28.38 74.80 -2.15
CA THR A 852 -29.28 74.80 -3.28
C THR A 852 -28.84 75.92 -4.21
N GLY A 853 -27.87 75.63 -5.06
CA GLY A 853 -27.86 76.31 -6.35
C GLY A 853 -29.16 75.94 -7.06
N ASN A 854 -30.23 76.75 -6.95
CA ASN A 854 -31.51 76.63 -7.67
C ASN A 854 -32.19 75.22 -7.76
N ILE A 855 -31.91 74.27 -6.88
CA ILE A 855 -32.60 72.96 -6.88
C ILE A 855 -33.85 73.04 -5.99
N GLU A 856 -35.03 72.86 -6.59
CA GLU A 856 -36.31 72.75 -5.90
C GLU A 856 -36.64 71.28 -5.61
N PHE A 857 -36.87 70.94 -4.35
CA PHE A 857 -37.36 69.61 -3.96
C PHE A 857 -38.88 69.59 -3.97
N LYS A 858 -39.45 68.67 -4.75
CA LYS A 858 -40.89 68.43 -4.80
C LYS A 858 -41.21 67.08 -4.18
N PHE A 859 -41.87 67.09 -3.02
CA PHE A 859 -42.38 65.86 -2.42
C PHE A 859 -43.68 65.46 -3.11
N LYS A 860 -43.69 64.33 -3.80
CA LYS A 860 -44.88 63.72 -4.40
C LYS A 860 -45.43 62.66 -3.46
N ILE A 861 -46.44 63.03 -2.67
CA ILE A 861 -47.06 62.13 -1.71
C ILE A 861 -48.21 61.38 -2.38
N LYS A 862 -48.16 60.05 -2.37
CA LYS A 862 -49.16 59.16 -2.93
C LYS A 862 -49.66 58.17 -1.89
N VAL A 863 -50.97 57.93 -1.84
CA VAL A 863 -51.62 56.93 -0.98
C VAL A 863 -52.09 55.76 -1.83
N TYR A 864 -51.96 54.54 -1.32
CA TYR A 864 -52.54 53.37 -1.96
C TYR A 864 -54.07 53.42 -1.80
N ASP A 865 -54.77 53.50 -2.92
CA ASP A 865 -56.22 53.40 -2.96
C ASP A 865 -56.62 51.93 -3.17
N PRO A 866 -57.23 51.28 -2.15
CA PRO A 866 -57.61 49.87 -2.25
C PRO A 866 -58.65 49.61 -3.36
N ASN A 867 -59.40 50.61 -3.79
CA ASN A 867 -60.41 50.46 -4.85
C ASN A 867 -59.76 50.35 -6.23
N THR A 868 -58.78 51.21 -6.51
CA THR A 868 -58.06 51.24 -7.79
C THR A 868 -56.84 50.32 -7.81
N LYS A 869 -56.38 49.84 -6.65
CA LYS A 869 -55.13 49.09 -6.46
C LYS A 869 -53.90 49.85 -6.98
N GLN A 870 -53.95 51.18 -6.93
CA GLN A 870 -52.89 52.06 -7.40
C GLN A 870 -52.55 53.11 -6.34
N TYR A 871 -51.32 53.65 -6.41
CA TYR A 871 -50.91 54.79 -5.60
C TYR A 871 -51.35 56.09 -6.28
N VAL A 872 -52.33 56.77 -5.67
CA VAL A 872 -52.90 58.03 -6.16
C VAL A 872 -52.35 59.23 -5.36
N PRO A 873 -52.09 60.38 -5.98
CA PRO A 873 -51.67 61.58 -5.26
C PRO A 873 -52.65 61.97 -4.16
N ILE A 874 -52.15 62.35 -2.99
CA ILE A 874 -52.99 62.92 -1.92
C ILE A 874 -53.30 64.38 -2.29
N GLN A 875 -54.59 64.72 -2.37
CA GLN A 875 -55.04 66.12 -2.53
C GLN A 875 -55.45 66.79 -1.20
N ASP A 876 -55.43 66.04 -0.09
CA ASP A 876 -55.78 66.56 1.22
C ASP A 876 -54.53 67.14 1.91
N ASP A 877 -54.42 68.47 1.89
CA ASP A 877 -53.32 69.21 2.50
C ASP A 877 -53.27 69.06 4.04
N CYS A 878 -54.35 68.61 4.70
CA CYS A 878 -54.33 68.33 6.13
C CYS A 878 -53.60 67.02 6.48
N LYS A 879 -53.30 66.16 5.50
CA LYS A 879 -52.68 64.83 5.74
C LYS A 879 -51.17 64.86 5.87
N TYR A 880 -50.53 65.94 5.44
CA TYR A 880 -49.08 66.07 5.52
C TYR A 880 -48.70 67.48 5.93
N LYS A 881 -47.69 67.60 6.77
CA LYS A 881 -47.15 68.89 7.22
C LYS A 881 -45.64 68.90 7.03
N LEU A 882 -45.16 69.89 6.29
CA LEU A 882 -43.74 70.24 6.29
C LEU A 882 -43.44 70.92 7.63
N GLN A 883 -42.68 70.25 8.48
CA GLN A 883 -42.21 70.78 9.74
C GLN A 883 -40.77 71.24 9.56
N ARG A 884 -40.56 72.55 9.51
CA ARG A 884 -39.21 73.14 9.55
C ARG A 884 -38.89 73.52 10.99
N ASN A 885 -37.78 73.00 11.50
CA ASN A 885 -37.17 73.46 12.73
C ASN A 885 -35.87 74.23 12.41
N VAL A 886 -35.25 74.89 13.39
CA VAL A 886 -34.06 75.74 13.16
C VAL A 886 -32.96 75.01 12.37
N ASN A 887 -32.77 73.71 12.65
CA ASN A 887 -31.74 72.89 12.03
C ASN A 887 -32.28 71.72 11.22
N SER A 888 -33.58 71.47 11.17
CA SER A 888 -34.14 70.29 10.48
C SER A 888 -35.32 70.61 9.57
N LEU A 889 -35.50 69.80 8.55
CA LEU A 889 -36.69 69.78 7.72
C LEU A 889 -37.31 68.39 7.83
N GLY A 890 -38.60 68.31 8.15
CA GLY A 890 -39.30 67.04 8.23
C GLY A 890 -40.61 67.06 7.46
N VAL A 891 -41.00 65.91 6.93
CA VAL A 891 -42.35 65.65 6.42
C VAL A 891 -43.04 64.77 7.45
N VAL A 892 -44.06 65.29 8.11
CA VAL A 892 -44.92 64.54 9.03
C VAL A 892 -46.21 64.21 8.31
N ILE A 893 -46.56 62.93 8.26
CA ILE A 893 -47.82 62.43 7.71
C ILE A 893 -48.75 62.11 8.88
N SER A 894 -49.93 62.72 8.87
CA SER A 894 -50.95 62.58 9.91
C SER A 894 -52.00 61.55 9.50
N PRO A 895 -52.41 60.66 10.42
CA PRO A 895 -53.49 59.72 10.16
C PRO A 895 -54.86 60.42 10.24
N PHE A 896 -54.94 61.61 10.85
CA PHE A 896 -56.19 62.32 11.10
C PHE A 896 -56.60 63.23 9.95
N ASN A 897 -57.91 63.44 9.78
CA ASN A 897 -58.47 64.42 8.85
C ASN A 897 -58.50 65.84 9.43
N SER A 898 -57.98 66.05 10.65
CA SER A 898 -57.86 67.37 11.26
C SER A 898 -56.51 67.98 10.93
N CYS A 899 -56.52 69.18 10.37
CA CYS A 899 -55.32 70.01 10.13
C CYS A 899 -54.54 70.36 11.43
N GLU A 900 -55.10 70.07 12.60
CA GLU A 900 -54.42 70.17 13.90
C GLU A 900 -53.54 68.93 14.15
N VAL A 901 -52.31 68.97 13.62
CA VAL A 901 -51.25 68.05 14.05
C VAL A 901 -50.67 68.59 15.35
N PRO A 902 -50.73 67.86 16.49
CA PRO A 902 -50.09 68.30 17.72
C PRO A 902 -48.59 68.50 17.47
N ILE A 903 -48.08 69.68 17.87
CA ILE A 903 -46.65 69.99 17.79
C ILE A 903 -45.94 69.00 18.71
N VAL A 904 -45.28 68.01 18.14
CA VAL A 904 -44.32 67.19 18.89
C VAL A 904 -43.11 68.07 19.12
N GLU A 905 -43.05 68.68 20.31
CA GLU A 905 -41.84 69.39 20.75
C GLU A 905 -40.67 68.41 20.70
N SER A 906 -39.61 68.82 19.99
CA SER A 906 -38.34 68.11 19.93
C SER A 906 -37.87 67.75 21.34
N PRO A 907 -37.46 66.50 21.63
CA PRO A 907 -36.87 66.18 22.91
C PRO A 907 -35.58 67.00 23.04
N SER A 908 -35.60 67.98 23.94
CA SER A 908 -34.39 68.63 24.41
C SER A 908 -33.46 67.55 24.96
N THR A 909 -32.17 67.71 24.66
CA THR A 909 -31.08 66.90 25.21
C THR A 909 -31.20 66.79 26.73
N VAL A 910 -31.76 65.68 27.22
CA VAL A 910 -31.71 65.30 28.63
C VAL A 910 -30.32 64.70 28.87
N GLY A 911 -29.46 65.49 29.51
CA GLY A 911 -28.22 64.99 30.10
C GLY A 911 -28.55 63.89 31.10
N ALA A 912 -27.82 62.78 31.01
CA ALA A 912 -27.93 61.66 31.93
C ALA A 912 -27.57 62.11 33.36
N HIS A 913 -28.59 62.41 34.16
CA HIS A 913 -28.47 62.40 35.61
C HIS A 913 -28.91 61.03 36.15
N THR A 914 -27.99 60.44 36.91
CA THR A 914 -28.12 59.23 37.72
C THR A 914 -29.40 59.22 38.55
N GLY A 915 -30.19 58.15 38.42
CA GLY A 915 -31.41 57.93 39.19
C GLY A 915 -31.12 57.71 40.68
N GLY A 916 -31.79 58.51 41.52
CA GLY A 916 -32.04 58.23 42.93
C GLY A 916 -33.46 57.70 43.10
N ASP A 917 -33.59 56.76 44.04
CA ASP A 917 -34.81 56.05 44.41
C ASP A 917 -35.97 56.97 44.79
N PHE A 918 -37.18 56.66 44.31
CA PHE A 918 -38.40 56.98 45.05
C PHE A 918 -39.47 55.89 44.87
N ASN A 919 -39.91 55.41 46.02
CA ASN A 919 -40.85 54.33 46.26
C ASN A 919 -42.27 54.90 46.37
N GLY A 920 -43.27 54.24 45.81
CA GLY A 920 -44.67 54.65 45.91
C GLY A 920 -45.62 53.59 45.40
N GLY A 921 -46.11 52.73 46.30
CA GLY A 921 -47.12 51.72 46.00
C GLY A 921 -48.55 52.25 46.12
N VAL A 922 -49.49 51.57 45.46
CA VAL A 922 -50.92 51.49 45.84
C VAL A 922 -51.49 50.14 45.41
N ASN A 923 -52.32 49.59 46.31
CA ASN A 923 -53.04 48.32 46.33
C ASN A 923 -54.13 48.11 45.26
N GLY A 924 -54.50 46.83 45.05
CA GLY A 924 -55.79 46.41 44.48
C GLY A 924 -55.74 44.97 43.94
N ILE A 925 -55.71 43.94 44.78
CA ILE A 925 -56.85 43.07 45.18
C ILE A 925 -57.53 42.32 44.01
N GLY A 926 -57.33 40.99 43.99
CA GLY A 926 -58.42 40.03 43.74
C GLY A 926 -58.16 38.94 42.69
N GLY A 927 -58.02 37.66 43.12
CA GLY A 927 -58.53 36.54 42.33
C GLY A 927 -57.68 35.26 42.14
N ASN A 928 -57.33 34.58 43.23
CA ASN A 928 -57.12 33.12 43.42
C ASN A 928 -56.97 32.14 42.24
N GLY A 929 -55.90 31.32 42.31
CA GLY A 929 -55.81 29.97 41.73
C GLY A 929 -54.45 29.31 41.96
N ALA A 930 -54.37 28.42 42.97
CA ALA A 930 -53.21 27.70 43.52
C ALA A 930 -52.34 26.92 42.49
N ALA A 931 -51.08 26.52 42.72
CA ALA A 931 -50.38 26.18 43.96
C ALA A 931 -48.84 26.17 43.80
N SER A 932 -48.12 26.59 44.86
CA SER A 932 -46.95 25.93 45.50
C SER A 932 -45.83 25.36 44.59
N SER A 933 -44.56 25.82 44.64
CA SER A 933 -43.73 25.88 45.86
C SER A 933 -42.56 26.86 45.74
N ASN A 934 -42.33 27.59 46.83
CA ASN A 934 -41.11 28.37 47.12
C ASN A 934 -40.75 28.04 48.59
N PRO A 935 -39.47 28.11 49.01
CA PRO A 935 -39.01 29.38 49.55
C PRO A 935 -37.54 29.74 49.21
N SER A 936 -37.34 30.88 48.56
CA SER A 936 -36.62 32.10 49.00
C SER A 936 -35.84 32.09 50.35
N PRO A 937 -34.97 33.08 50.65
CA PRO A 937 -33.77 33.56 49.94
C PRO A 937 -32.59 33.85 50.91
N THR A 938 -31.43 34.29 50.43
CA THR A 938 -30.65 35.34 51.13
C THR A 938 -29.64 36.03 50.22
N THR A 939 -29.73 37.35 50.24
CA THR A 939 -28.99 38.36 49.49
C THR A 939 -27.78 38.86 50.31
N GLN A 940 -26.86 39.57 49.63
CA GLN A 940 -25.86 40.50 50.18
C GLN A 940 -24.57 39.93 50.82
N ALA A 941 -23.54 39.71 49.99
CA ALA A 941 -22.12 39.87 50.37
C ALA A 941 -21.18 39.90 49.15
N GLN A 942 -21.31 40.84 48.21
CA GLN A 942 -20.39 40.93 47.05
C GLN A 942 -20.01 42.35 46.62
N LEU A 943 -19.66 43.23 47.57
CA LEU A 943 -19.05 44.53 47.23
C LEU A 943 -17.62 44.75 47.76
N VAL A 944 -16.96 43.72 48.30
CA VAL A 944 -15.55 43.82 48.78
C VAL A 944 -14.58 42.90 48.02
N ALA A 945 -15.06 42.09 47.08
CA ALA A 945 -14.23 41.09 46.39
C ALA A 945 -13.44 41.61 45.16
N HIS A 946 -13.62 42.87 44.76
CA HIS A 946 -13.11 43.37 43.47
C HIS A 946 -11.66 43.90 43.48
N PHE A 947 -11.01 44.01 44.64
CA PHE A 947 -9.59 44.42 44.73
C PHE A 947 -8.59 43.26 44.93
N LYS A 948 -9.05 42.03 45.16
CA LYS A 948 -8.15 40.85 45.31
C LYS A 948 -7.88 40.05 44.02
N LYS A 949 -8.68 40.22 42.96
CA LYS A 949 -8.54 39.44 41.72
C LYS A 949 -7.38 39.90 40.80
N SER A 950 -6.87 41.12 40.95
CA SER A 950 -5.80 41.63 40.09
C SER A 950 -4.41 41.06 40.43
N TYR A 951 -4.14 40.78 41.71
CA TYR A 951 -2.85 40.21 42.15
C TYR A 951 -2.71 38.71 41.86
N ILE A 952 -3.82 37.97 41.80
CA ILE A 952 -3.81 36.51 41.53
C ILE A 952 -3.50 36.23 40.06
N GLY A 953 -4.01 37.05 39.13
CA GLY A 953 -3.70 36.91 37.70
C GLY A 953 -2.22 37.12 37.39
N LEU A 954 -1.57 38.09 38.05
CA LEU A 954 -0.15 38.39 37.85
C LEU A 954 0.74 37.32 38.49
N ALA A 955 0.37 36.78 39.65
CA ALA A 955 1.07 35.68 40.29
C ALA A 955 0.99 34.37 39.47
N LEU A 956 -0.18 34.06 38.90
CA LEU A 956 -0.36 32.90 38.02
C LEU A 956 0.42 33.04 36.70
N GLY A 957 0.51 34.25 36.14
CA GLY A 957 1.33 34.53 34.97
C GLY A 957 2.82 34.28 35.23
N CYS A 958 3.34 34.74 36.37
CA CYS A 958 4.74 34.49 36.75
C CYS A 958 5.04 33.01 36.98
N VAL A 959 4.14 32.27 37.64
CA VAL A 959 4.31 30.82 37.87
C VAL A 959 4.21 30.03 36.56
N GLY A 960 3.28 30.38 35.68
CA GLY A 960 3.15 29.79 34.35
C GLY A 960 4.40 30.03 33.48
N GLY A 961 4.97 31.24 33.54
CA GLY A 961 6.23 31.58 32.87
C GLY A 961 7.41 30.73 33.35
N VAL A 962 7.56 30.55 34.67
CA VAL A 962 8.66 29.74 35.24
C VAL A 962 8.52 28.26 34.88
N ILE A 963 7.32 27.70 34.91
CA ILE A 963 7.07 26.30 34.53
C ILE A 963 7.32 26.10 33.03
N GLY A 964 6.85 27.02 32.18
CA GLY A 964 7.12 26.98 30.74
C GLY A 964 8.62 27.03 30.43
N PHE A 965 9.37 27.90 31.11
CA PHE A 965 10.82 28.00 30.94
C PHE A 965 11.54 26.73 31.41
N ALA A 966 11.12 26.12 32.52
CA ALA A 966 11.68 24.87 33.02
C ALA A 966 11.46 23.70 32.05
N ILE A 967 10.29 23.62 31.40
CA ILE A 967 10.00 22.62 30.37
C ILE A 967 10.90 22.81 29.14
N ILE A 968 11.05 24.05 28.67
CA ILE A 968 11.93 24.36 27.52
C ILE A 968 13.39 23.98 27.84
N VAL A 969 13.88 24.32 29.01
CA VAL A 969 15.24 23.95 29.46
C VAL A 969 15.37 22.44 29.60
N GLY A 970 14.35 21.75 30.13
CA GLY A 970 14.31 20.29 30.20
C GLY A 970 14.41 19.61 28.82
N VAL A 971 13.68 20.11 27.82
CA VAL A 971 13.74 19.63 26.43
C VAL A 971 15.13 19.88 25.83
N LEU A 972 15.73 21.06 26.07
CA LEU A 972 17.09 21.36 25.60
C LEU A 972 18.14 20.44 26.24
N ILE A 973 18.05 20.15 27.54
CA ILE A 973 18.95 19.22 28.23
C ILE A 973 18.77 17.80 27.71
N TRP A 974 17.52 17.36 27.49
CA TRP A 974 17.23 16.04 26.93
C TRP A 974 17.78 15.88 25.51
N LYS A 975 17.57 16.89 24.65
CA LYS A 975 18.10 16.91 23.29
C LYS A 975 19.63 16.90 23.27
N ASN A 976 20.28 17.65 24.17
CA ASN A 976 21.74 17.66 24.31
C ASN A 976 22.28 16.30 24.80
N ARG A 977 21.59 15.62 25.73
CA ARG A 977 21.93 14.25 26.15
C ARG A 977 21.81 13.23 25.00
N ASN A 978 20.73 13.30 24.21
CA ASN A 978 20.56 12.40 23.07
C ASN A 978 21.61 12.62 21.98
N ILE A 979 21.98 13.87 21.68
CA ILE A 979 23.05 14.18 20.72
C ILE A 979 24.40 13.64 21.23
N LYS A 980 24.72 13.81 22.52
CA LYS A 980 25.94 13.25 23.11
C LYS A 980 25.98 11.72 23.06
N ASN A 981 24.86 11.06 23.36
CA ASN A 981 24.74 9.60 23.27
C ASN A 981 24.87 9.10 21.82
N PHE A 982 24.25 9.80 20.87
CA PHE A 982 24.38 9.49 19.44
C PHE A 982 25.82 9.63 18.95
N ILE A 983 26.53 10.69 19.33
CA ILE A 983 27.94 10.89 19.00
C ILE A 983 28.81 9.80 19.64
N LYS A 984 28.52 9.43 20.90
CA LYS A 984 29.23 8.34 21.59
C LYS A 984 29.06 7.00 20.89
N LEU A 985 27.82 6.61 20.57
CA LEU A 985 27.51 5.38 19.83
C LEU A 985 28.13 5.35 18.44
N LYS A 986 28.10 6.49 17.72
CA LYS A 986 28.74 6.59 16.40
C LYS A 986 30.26 6.43 16.50
N ARG A 987 30.89 7.02 17.52
CA ARG A 987 32.34 6.90 17.77
C ARG A 987 32.73 5.47 18.17
N GLU A 988 31.95 4.81 19.02
CA GLU A 988 32.17 3.40 19.39
C GLU A 988 32.01 2.48 18.18
N SER A 989 30.95 2.64 17.37
CA SER A 989 30.76 1.86 16.13
C SER A 989 31.90 2.02 15.13
N PHE A 990 32.49 3.22 15.07
CA PHE A 990 33.64 3.52 14.20
C PHE A 990 34.91 2.81 14.68
N PHE A 991 35.17 2.82 16.00
CA PHE A 991 36.30 2.09 16.59
C PHE A 991 36.13 0.56 16.50
N THR A 992 34.91 0.03 16.67
CA THR A 992 34.65 -1.40 16.48
C THR A 992 34.90 -1.82 15.04
N ARG A 993 34.51 -1.00 14.05
CA ARG A 993 34.82 -1.25 12.63
C ARG A 993 36.32 -1.22 12.35
N MET A 994 37.07 -0.27 12.90
CA MET A 994 38.53 -0.21 12.75
C MET A 994 39.25 -1.41 13.38
N ASN A 995 38.79 -1.90 14.53
CA ASN A 995 39.38 -3.07 15.16
C ASN A 995 39.03 -4.38 14.42
N SER A 996 37.86 -4.48 13.79
CA SER A 996 37.50 -5.65 12.95
C SER A 996 38.27 -5.70 11.62
N SER A 997 38.75 -4.55 11.11
CA SER A 997 39.54 -4.51 9.87
C SER A 997 41.02 -4.88 10.06
N ASN A 998 41.55 -4.85 11.29
CA ASN A 998 42.96 -5.20 11.57
C ASN A 998 43.17 -6.66 12.00
N SER A 999 42.12 -7.47 12.21
CA SER A 999 42.25 -8.87 12.61
C SER A 999 42.26 -9.87 11.44
N SER A 1000 42.40 -9.41 10.19
CA SER A 1000 42.46 -10.27 8.99
C SER A 1000 43.84 -10.33 8.31
N LEU A 1001 44.88 -9.73 8.92
CA LEU A 1001 46.28 -9.76 8.43
C LEU A 1001 47.23 -10.31 9.50
N SER A 1002 47.04 -11.55 9.98
CA SER A 1002 48.10 -12.28 10.68
C SER A 1002 47.91 -13.80 10.62
N SER A 1003 47.95 -14.38 9.42
CA SER A 1003 48.19 -15.82 9.27
C SER A 1003 48.76 -16.13 7.89
N TYR A 1004 49.97 -15.65 7.61
CA TYR A 1004 50.87 -16.23 6.63
C TYR A 1004 52.32 -15.93 7.08
N SER A 1005 52.91 -16.85 7.84
CA SER A 1005 54.33 -17.24 7.74
C SER A 1005 54.68 -18.32 8.78
N VAL A 1006 55.35 -19.35 8.25
CA VAL A 1006 55.90 -20.59 8.84
C VAL A 1006 54.90 -21.67 9.21
#